data_AF-A0ABD2AFY7-F1
#
_entry.id   AF-A0ABD2AFY7-F1
#
_cell.length_a   1.000
_cell.length_b   1.000
_cell.length_c   1.000
_cell.angle_alpha   90.00
_cell.angle_beta   90.00
_cell.angle_gamma   90.00
#
_symmetry.space_group_name_H-M   'P 1'
#
loop_
_entity.id
_entity.type
_entity.pdbx_description
1 polymer ?
#
loop_
_entity_poly.entity_id
_entity_poly.type
_entity_poly.pdbx_seq_one_letter_code
_entity_poly.pdbx_strand_id
1 'polypeptide(L)'
;MAKRKVRIENRQFQKSWETDYFFINCGGQPQCLLCKKKLANLKKSNVSRHYNTCHKEKYDKCSTECRVEILRNLKQEYKIENETQGAEVRDLDRQQSIAASYAVALEIARAKKSFCDGELIKKCAIEMAKAFRNENAIECFGTVSLSRQTISEQINGHIENKLKILLEKCICYKEIHDTCSTQFQIETVNSSKQQYKTDNEINSLNTFQQQSVAASYAVALEIARAKKSFCDGELIKKCTIEMAKSFGNENVIESFETVSLSRQTIAKRISEINGHIENKLKILLEKCRYFSLCLNESMDVMNTSQVSIFVRIIDNDFFIHEELLALISLYSIKGIDIFNVVCEQVEKYGGFSKCSAILMDGRKTMIDQEIGFRGLLKKKEINCPTFHCIMHQETLCGEVLMLSSTMKIIIKVINLIRSGNGSLSHKKFQAFLQDENLCWLGTGETLKHFFNLREDILEFLQKEANTNTKDIQENFKEIKFLSELAFLTDIASHLNHLNSQLKEQNHTISDLIGYVNGFQNKLKLFIIELEANELHHFPSCEEIAKCHSNVNFLMFRLPLLEIQEQFHRCFKDFDLLKNDLQIFNNPKGCVIKEQEIAYRLELCNLQADPFLLSRNKYGLEFFKLLSQEKYPKLIDLGLKICSMFGSTYKCESSLSVMKYIKSKYRAMLTEESLCSLLRLATSTISVDIPSLVNRMSHPQFSH
;
A
#
# COMPACT_ATOMS: atom_id res chain seq x y z
N MET A 1 -60.04 30.50 9.53
CA MET A 1 -60.41 29.12 9.92
C MET A 1 -59.15 28.27 10.06
N ALA A 2 -58.75 27.97 11.30
CA ALA A 2 -57.61 27.11 11.59
C ALA A 2 -57.90 25.67 11.18
N LYS A 3 -57.13 25.11 10.24
CA LYS A 3 -57.15 23.67 9.96
C LYS A 3 -56.42 22.94 11.09
N ARG A 4 -57.21 22.14 11.83
CA ARG A 4 -56.86 21.33 13.00
C ARG A 4 -55.49 20.66 12.89
N LYS A 5 -54.62 20.91 13.88
CA LYS A 5 -53.56 19.99 14.30
C LYS A 5 -54.23 18.70 14.80
N VAL A 6 -54.13 17.61 14.04
CA VAL A 6 -54.59 16.29 14.52
C VAL A 6 -53.58 15.78 15.53
N ARG A 7 -54.11 15.49 16.72
CA ARG A 7 -53.42 15.00 17.91
C ARG A 7 -52.56 13.76 17.61
N ILE A 8 -51.49 13.66 18.38
CA ILE A 8 -50.68 12.47 18.62
C ILE A 8 -51.62 11.38 19.16
N GLU A 9 -52.19 10.59 18.27
CA GLU A 9 -52.76 9.29 18.62
C GLU A 9 -51.72 8.25 18.23
N ASN A 10 -51.34 7.39 19.17
CA ASN A 10 -50.44 6.25 18.96
C ASN A 10 -50.91 5.40 17.77
N ARG A 11 -50.40 5.71 16.56
CA ARG A 11 -50.57 4.91 15.34
C ARG A 11 -49.62 3.72 15.38
N GLN A 12 -49.77 2.89 16.39
CA GLN A 12 -49.03 1.64 16.51
C GLN A 12 -49.92 0.50 16.04
N PHE A 13 -49.31 -0.44 15.32
CA PHE A 13 -49.98 -1.64 14.86
C PHE A 13 -50.37 -2.49 16.06
N GLN A 14 -51.66 -2.80 16.18
CA GLN A 14 -52.16 -3.64 17.27
C GLN A 14 -52.12 -5.09 16.85
N LYS A 15 -51.54 -5.95 17.69
CA LYS A 15 -51.43 -7.39 17.42
C LYS A 15 -52.80 -8.07 17.26
N SER A 16 -53.85 -7.52 17.87
CA SER A 16 -55.22 -8.02 17.65
C SER A 16 -55.66 -7.91 16.19
N TRP A 17 -55.10 -6.98 15.39
CA TRP A 17 -55.47 -6.85 13.98
C TRP A 17 -55.01 -8.02 13.11
N GLU A 18 -54.03 -8.80 13.61
CA GLU A 18 -53.62 -10.04 12.95
C GLU A 18 -54.76 -11.07 13.01
N THR A 19 -55.40 -11.23 14.16
CA THR A 19 -56.50 -12.19 14.36
C THR A 19 -57.85 -11.65 13.90
N ASP A 20 -58.11 -10.37 14.16
CA ASP A 20 -59.41 -9.73 13.90
C ASP A 20 -59.60 -9.47 12.39
N TYR A 21 -58.52 -9.17 11.66
CA TYR A 21 -58.60 -8.68 10.28
C TYR A 21 -57.58 -9.33 9.31
N PHE A 22 -56.71 -10.24 9.76
CA PHE A 22 -55.64 -10.85 8.97
C PHE A 22 -54.64 -9.84 8.38
N PHE A 23 -54.18 -8.88 9.18
CA PHE A 23 -53.15 -7.92 8.78
C PHE A 23 -51.84 -8.16 9.50
N ILE A 24 -50.73 -7.70 8.91
CA ILE A 24 -49.41 -7.62 9.54
C ILE A 24 -48.77 -6.25 9.28
N ASN A 25 -47.77 -5.89 10.08
CA ASN A 25 -46.98 -4.67 9.86
C ASN A 25 -45.78 -4.97 8.94
N CYS A 26 -45.76 -4.39 7.74
CA CYS A 26 -44.67 -4.49 6.78
C CYS A 26 -44.05 -3.09 6.60
N GLY A 27 -42.87 -2.85 7.17
CA GLY A 27 -42.13 -1.58 7.01
C GLY A 27 -42.88 -0.34 7.50
N GLY A 28 -43.76 -0.47 8.50
CA GLY A 28 -44.56 0.65 9.03
C GLY A 28 -45.92 0.85 8.36
N GLN A 29 -46.32 -0.04 7.44
CA GLN A 29 -47.64 -0.04 6.80
C GLN A 29 -48.40 -1.36 7.07
N PRO A 30 -49.72 -1.32 7.34
CA PRO A 30 -50.49 -2.55 7.49
C PRO A 30 -50.77 -3.20 6.12
N GLN A 31 -50.36 -4.46 5.97
CA GLN A 31 -50.59 -5.30 4.79
C GLN A 31 -51.59 -6.42 5.09
N CYS A 32 -52.60 -6.59 4.24
CA CYS A 32 -53.57 -7.68 4.35
C CYS A 32 -52.93 -8.99 3.90
N LEU A 33 -53.00 -10.05 4.70
CA LEU A 33 -52.47 -11.37 4.33
C LEU A 33 -53.37 -12.11 3.32
N LEU A 34 -54.67 -11.80 3.28
CA LEU A 34 -55.65 -12.49 2.42
C LEU A 34 -55.58 -12.07 0.95
N CYS A 35 -55.29 -10.79 0.68
CA CYS A 35 -55.21 -10.25 -0.69
C CYS A 35 -53.92 -9.48 -0.97
N LYS A 36 -52.97 -9.53 -0.03
CA LYS A 36 -51.63 -8.92 -0.11
C LYS A 36 -51.63 -7.38 -0.26
N LYS A 37 -52.77 -6.70 -0.20
CA LYS A 37 -52.90 -5.23 -0.33
C LYS A 37 -52.30 -4.48 0.86
N LYS A 38 -51.41 -3.52 0.59
CA LYS A 38 -50.87 -2.56 1.57
C LYS A 38 -51.79 -1.35 1.72
N LEU A 39 -52.00 -0.87 2.94
CA LEU A 39 -52.77 0.35 3.20
C LEU A 39 -51.84 1.49 3.62
N ALA A 40 -52.02 2.67 3.02
CA ALA A 40 -51.15 3.83 3.25
C ALA A 40 -51.20 4.39 4.69
N ASN A 41 -52.30 4.15 5.42
CA ASN A 41 -52.55 4.77 6.71
C ASN A 41 -52.81 3.70 7.79
N LEU A 42 -51.96 3.68 8.82
CA LEU A 42 -52.03 2.76 9.95
C LEU A 42 -53.14 3.19 10.95
N LYS A 43 -54.39 2.90 10.56
CA LYS A 43 -55.61 3.20 11.34
C LYS A 43 -56.54 1.98 11.36
N LYS A 44 -57.08 1.65 12.55
CA LYS A 44 -58.05 0.57 12.72
C LYS A 44 -59.23 0.68 11.76
N SER A 45 -59.73 1.90 11.53
CA SER A 45 -60.84 2.16 10.61
C SER A 45 -60.55 1.73 9.17
N ASN A 46 -59.30 1.80 8.72
CA ASN A 46 -58.92 1.44 7.36
C ASN A 46 -58.77 -0.07 7.20
N VAL A 47 -58.12 -0.69 8.20
CA VAL A 47 -57.94 -2.14 8.28
C VAL A 47 -59.29 -2.84 8.40
N SER A 48 -60.15 -2.39 9.32
CA SER A 48 -61.50 -2.93 9.53
C SER A 48 -62.40 -2.72 8.33
N ARG A 49 -62.36 -1.54 7.68
CA ARG A 49 -63.14 -1.30 6.45
C ARG A 49 -62.71 -2.24 5.34
N HIS A 50 -61.40 -2.37 5.08
CA HIS A 50 -60.90 -3.28 4.06
C HIS A 50 -61.34 -4.72 4.31
N TYR A 51 -61.22 -5.21 5.55
CA TYR A 51 -61.68 -6.55 5.90
C TYR A 51 -63.20 -6.70 5.68
N ASN A 52 -63.99 -5.75 6.17
CA ASN A 52 -65.45 -5.79 6.08
C ASN A 52 -65.96 -5.77 4.63
N THR A 53 -65.29 -5.03 3.74
CA THR A 53 -65.72 -4.90 2.34
C THR A 53 -65.19 -6.00 1.44
N CYS A 54 -64.03 -6.57 1.73
CA CYS A 54 -63.35 -7.49 0.81
C CYS A 54 -63.35 -8.95 1.27
N HIS A 55 -63.43 -9.20 2.58
CA HIS A 55 -63.13 -10.53 3.14
C HIS A 55 -64.21 -11.05 4.10
N LYS A 56 -65.07 -10.17 4.64
CA LYS A 56 -66.02 -10.55 5.70
C LYS A 56 -66.93 -11.69 5.29
N GLU A 57 -67.62 -11.62 4.14
CA GLU A 57 -68.57 -12.67 3.72
C GLU A 57 -67.97 -14.08 3.72
N LYS A 58 -66.67 -14.21 3.40
CA LYS A 58 -65.96 -15.48 3.31
C LYS A 58 -65.45 -16.00 4.66
N TYR A 59 -65.19 -15.12 5.63
CA TYR A 59 -64.51 -15.47 6.88
C TYR A 59 -65.30 -15.12 8.16
N ASP A 60 -66.54 -14.62 8.04
CA ASP A 60 -67.44 -14.26 9.17
C ASP A 60 -67.89 -15.49 9.98
N LYS A 61 -68.00 -16.66 9.32
CA LYS A 61 -68.51 -17.91 9.89
C LYS A 61 -67.42 -18.82 10.51
N CYS A 62 -66.16 -18.41 10.47
CA CYS A 62 -65.03 -19.21 10.96
C CYS A 62 -64.88 -19.03 12.48
N SER A 63 -64.82 -20.14 13.22
CA SER A 63 -64.61 -20.13 14.67
C SER A 63 -63.25 -19.49 15.03
N THR A 64 -63.10 -19.05 16.27
CA THR A 64 -61.86 -18.41 16.74
C THR A 64 -60.63 -19.29 16.52
N GLU A 65 -60.74 -20.60 16.75
CA GLU A 65 -59.67 -21.58 16.51
C GLU A 65 -59.35 -21.72 15.00
N CYS A 66 -60.37 -21.79 14.15
CA CYS A 66 -60.23 -21.81 12.69
C CYS A 66 -59.48 -20.57 12.17
N ARG A 67 -59.73 -19.38 12.74
CA ARG A 67 -59.03 -18.14 12.33
C ARG A 67 -57.56 -18.13 12.70
N VAL A 68 -57.20 -18.67 13.86
CA VAL A 68 -55.81 -18.74 14.32
C VAL A 68 -54.99 -19.67 13.40
N GLU A 69 -55.58 -20.79 12.96
CA GLU A 69 -54.92 -21.72 12.03
C GLU A 69 -54.67 -21.06 10.66
N ILE A 70 -55.69 -20.42 10.09
CA ILE A 70 -55.57 -19.70 8.81
C ILE A 70 -54.51 -18.59 8.91
N LEU A 71 -54.48 -17.84 10.02
CA LEU A 71 -53.48 -16.82 10.24
C LEU A 71 -52.06 -17.40 10.32
N ARG A 72 -51.89 -18.56 10.98
CA ARG A 72 -50.59 -19.24 11.07
C ARG A 72 -50.09 -19.64 9.67
N ASN A 73 -50.95 -20.26 8.86
CA ASN A 73 -50.61 -20.67 7.49
C ASN A 73 -50.27 -19.47 6.60
N LEU A 74 -51.10 -18.41 6.62
CA LEU A 74 -50.85 -17.21 5.82
C LEU A 74 -49.57 -16.47 6.23
N LYS A 75 -49.21 -16.49 7.52
CA LYS A 75 -47.94 -15.93 7.99
C LYS A 75 -46.75 -16.78 7.55
N GLN A 76 -46.89 -18.10 7.55
CA GLN A 76 -45.86 -19.01 7.07
C GLN A 76 -45.66 -18.87 5.56
N GLU A 77 -46.73 -18.80 4.77
CA GLU A 77 -46.70 -18.51 3.34
C GLU A 77 -46.06 -17.14 3.05
N TYR A 78 -46.45 -16.08 3.77
CA TYR A 78 -45.83 -14.76 3.61
C TYR A 78 -44.34 -14.73 3.98
N LYS A 79 -43.94 -15.53 4.97
CA LYS A 79 -42.53 -15.65 5.35
C LYS A 79 -41.73 -16.36 4.25
N ILE A 80 -42.25 -17.47 3.74
CA ILE A 80 -41.67 -18.22 2.61
C ILE A 80 -41.60 -17.32 1.37
N GLU A 81 -42.68 -16.64 0.98
CA GLU A 81 -42.70 -15.74 -0.18
C GLU A 81 -41.66 -14.62 -0.11
N ASN A 82 -41.47 -13.97 1.06
CA ASN A 82 -40.44 -12.94 1.22
C ASN A 82 -39.02 -13.51 1.27
N GLU A 83 -38.84 -14.70 1.85
CA GLU A 83 -37.55 -15.39 1.85
C GLU A 83 -37.17 -15.83 0.43
N THR A 84 -38.13 -16.30 -0.38
CA THR A 84 -37.95 -16.67 -1.79
C THR A 84 -37.71 -15.45 -2.67
N GLN A 85 -38.49 -14.36 -2.54
CA GLN A 85 -38.23 -13.12 -3.27
C GLN A 85 -36.87 -12.51 -2.90
N GLY A 86 -36.49 -12.55 -1.62
CA GLY A 86 -35.16 -12.13 -1.19
C GLY A 86 -34.04 -13.05 -1.70
N ALA A 87 -34.31 -14.34 -1.91
CA ALA A 87 -33.36 -15.29 -2.50
C ALA A 87 -33.20 -15.07 -4.02
N GLU A 88 -34.30 -14.88 -4.75
CA GLU A 88 -34.30 -14.59 -6.19
C GLU A 88 -33.56 -13.30 -6.53
N VAL A 89 -33.76 -12.23 -5.73
CA VAL A 89 -33.02 -10.97 -5.90
C VAL A 89 -31.52 -11.18 -5.64
N ARG A 90 -31.14 -11.92 -4.58
CA ARG A 90 -29.73 -12.24 -4.31
C ARG A 90 -29.08 -13.09 -5.39
N ASP A 91 -29.83 -14.02 -5.99
CA ASP A 91 -29.35 -14.85 -7.09
C ASP A 91 -29.18 -14.03 -8.38
N LEU A 92 -30.11 -13.10 -8.67
CA LEU A 92 -29.99 -12.18 -9.79
C LEU A 92 -28.78 -11.24 -9.62
N ASP A 93 -28.61 -10.63 -8.44
CA ASP A 93 -27.48 -9.75 -8.13
C ASP A 93 -26.14 -10.52 -8.25
N ARG A 94 -26.11 -11.78 -7.81
CA ARG A 94 -24.95 -12.65 -7.94
C ARG A 94 -24.64 -12.97 -9.41
N GLN A 95 -25.65 -13.26 -10.22
CA GLN A 95 -25.48 -13.52 -11.66
C GLN A 95 -24.98 -12.27 -12.39
N GLN A 96 -25.53 -11.09 -12.08
CA GLN A 96 -25.09 -9.81 -12.64
C GLN A 96 -23.65 -9.47 -12.23
N SER A 97 -23.28 -9.73 -10.99
CA SER A 97 -21.90 -9.58 -10.50
C SER A 97 -20.91 -10.50 -11.23
N ILE A 98 -21.28 -11.75 -11.48
CA ILE A 98 -20.48 -12.69 -12.29
C ILE A 98 -20.36 -12.19 -13.74
N ALA A 99 -21.46 -11.77 -14.36
CA ALA A 99 -21.46 -11.24 -15.72
C ALA A 99 -20.55 -10.00 -15.84
N ALA A 100 -20.63 -9.09 -14.86
CA ALA A 100 -19.76 -7.93 -14.77
C ALA A 100 -18.27 -8.33 -14.66
N SER A 101 -17.95 -9.35 -13.86
CA SER A 101 -16.60 -9.88 -13.74
C SER A 101 -16.06 -10.41 -15.07
N TYR A 102 -16.87 -11.16 -15.83
CA TYR A 102 -16.47 -11.66 -17.16
C TYR A 102 -16.27 -10.53 -18.17
N ALA A 103 -17.17 -9.54 -18.19
CA ALA A 103 -17.09 -8.41 -19.10
C ALA A 103 -15.80 -7.60 -18.86
N VAL A 104 -15.47 -7.30 -17.61
CA VAL A 104 -14.23 -6.60 -17.24
C VAL A 104 -12.99 -7.45 -17.56
N ALA A 105 -13.00 -8.76 -17.27
CA ALA A 105 -11.89 -9.64 -17.59
C ALA A 105 -11.58 -9.67 -19.10
N LEU A 106 -12.62 -9.67 -19.94
CA LEU A 106 -12.49 -9.63 -21.39
C LEU A 106 -11.84 -8.33 -21.87
N GLU A 107 -12.26 -7.17 -21.33
CA GLU A 107 -11.67 -5.88 -21.70
C GLU A 107 -10.20 -5.76 -21.26
N ILE A 108 -9.84 -6.26 -20.07
CA ILE A 108 -8.44 -6.34 -19.60
C ILE A 108 -7.59 -7.19 -20.57
N ALA A 109 -8.10 -8.36 -20.96
CA ALA A 109 -7.43 -9.26 -21.88
C ALA A 109 -7.23 -8.62 -23.27
N ARG A 110 -8.28 -7.99 -23.81
CA ARG A 110 -8.23 -7.28 -25.11
C ARG A 110 -7.21 -6.14 -25.09
N ALA A 111 -7.11 -5.41 -23.99
CA ALA A 111 -6.15 -4.34 -23.80
C ALA A 111 -4.72 -4.83 -23.49
N LYS A 112 -4.49 -6.15 -23.43
CA LYS A 112 -3.21 -6.78 -23.08
C LYS A 112 -2.65 -6.29 -21.75
N LYS A 113 -3.55 -6.10 -20.76
CA LYS A 113 -3.22 -5.60 -19.43
C LYS A 113 -3.03 -6.72 -18.43
N SER A 114 -2.39 -6.38 -17.30
CA SER A 114 -2.18 -7.36 -16.22
C SER A 114 -3.51 -7.74 -15.61
N PHE A 115 -3.69 -9.01 -15.26
CA PHE A 115 -4.88 -9.46 -14.55
C PHE A 115 -5.03 -8.83 -13.17
N CYS A 116 -3.94 -8.30 -12.59
CA CYS A 116 -4.00 -7.52 -11.35
C CYS A 116 -4.69 -6.15 -11.53
N ASP A 117 -4.89 -5.67 -12.77
CA ASP A 117 -5.49 -4.37 -13.03
C ASP A 117 -7.01 -4.35 -12.72
N GLY A 118 -7.62 -5.53 -12.55
CA GLY A 118 -9.01 -5.67 -12.14
C GLY A 118 -9.35 -4.96 -10.83
N GLU A 119 -8.49 -5.07 -9.82
CA GLU A 119 -8.69 -4.41 -8.53
C GLU A 119 -8.66 -2.89 -8.65
N LEU A 120 -7.76 -2.35 -9.48
CA LEU A 120 -7.72 -0.92 -9.78
C LEU A 120 -9.00 -0.47 -10.48
N ILE A 121 -9.45 -1.22 -11.49
CA ILE A 121 -10.68 -0.91 -12.22
C ILE A 121 -11.89 -0.88 -11.27
N LYS A 122 -12.01 -1.88 -10.39
CA LYS A 122 -13.05 -1.91 -9.35
C LYS A 122 -13.01 -0.66 -8.48
N LYS A 123 -11.81 -0.30 -7.99
CA LYS A 123 -11.62 0.87 -7.14
C LYS A 123 -12.02 2.16 -7.85
N CYS A 124 -11.60 2.33 -9.11
CA CYS A 124 -12.01 3.46 -9.94
C CYS A 124 -13.52 3.51 -10.16
N ALA A 125 -14.18 2.38 -10.41
CA ALA A 125 -15.64 2.31 -10.57
C ALA A 125 -16.38 2.80 -9.32
N ILE A 126 -15.93 2.37 -8.14
CA ILE A 126 -16.49 2.78 -6.86
C ILE A 126 -16.26 4.28 -6.62
N GLU A 127 -15.07 4.80 -6.90
CA GLU A 127 -14.79 6.24 -6.73
C GLU A 127 -15.60 7.11 -7.71
N MET A 128 -15.84 6.63 -8.94
CA MET A 128 -16.77 7.28 -9.87
C MET A 128 -18.20 7.28 -9.30
N ALA A 129 -18.70 6.14 -8.82
CA ALA A 129 -20.03 6.04 -8.23
C ALA A 129 -20.21 6.95 -7.00
N LYS A 130 -19.18 7.06 -6.15
CA LYS A 130 -19.14 8.01 -5.02
C LYS A 130 -19.22 9.46 -5.45
N ALA A 131 -18.48 9.85 -6.49
CA ALA A 131 -18.54 11.22 -7.02
C ALA A 131 -19.94 11.61 -7.49
N PHE A 132 -20.68 10.67 -8.10
CA PHE A 132 -22.08 10.84 -8.48
C PHE A 132 -23.09 10.62 -7.34
N ARG A 133 -22.62 10.26 -6.13
CA ARG A 133 -23.44 9.98 -4.94
C ARG A 133 -24.47 8.86 -5.16
N ASN A 134 -24.09 7.82 -5.90
CA ASN A 134 -24.96 6.68 -6.20
C ASN A 134 -24.62 5.48 -5.29
N GLU A 135 -25.30 5.37 -4.15
CA GLU A 135 -25.07 4.30 -3.15
C GLU A 135 -25.32 2.90 -3.71
N ASN A 136 -26.35 2.72 -4.56
CA ASN A 136 -26.64 1.42 -5.17
C ASN A 136 -25.47 0.96 -6.05
N ALA A 137 -24.91 1.86 -6.88
CA ALA A 137 -23.76 1.53 -7.71
C ALA A 137 -22.51 1.20 -6.88
N ILE A 138 -22.30 1.89 -5.74
CA ILE A 138 -21.21 1.57 -4.80
C ILE A 138 -21.35 0.15 -4.26
N GLU A 139 -22.56 -0.22 -3.82
CA GLU A 139 -22.84 -1.56 -3.31
C GLU A 139 -22.67 -2.63 -4.40
N CYS A 140 -23.32 -2.45 -5.56
CA CYS A 140 -23.22 -3.37 -6.70
C CYS A 140 -21.76 -3.59 -7.14
N PHE A 141 -21.01 -2.51 -7.39
CA PHE A 141 -19.60 -2.62 -7.80
C PHE A 141 -18.73 -3.24 -6.71
N GLY A 142 -19.07 -3.02 -5.44
CA GLY A 142 -18.45 -3.67 -4.29
C GLY A 142 -18.54 -5.20 -4.32
N THR A 143 -19.62 -5.76 -4.87
CA THR A 143 -19.82 -7.21 -4.97
C THR A 143 -19.04 -7.90 -6.10
N VAL A 144 -18.53 -7.14 -7.09
CA VAL A 144 -17.82 -7.74 -8.24
C VAL A 144 -16.43 -8.22 -7.85
N SER A 145 -16.13 -9.50 -8.06
CA SER A 145 -14.82 -10.08 -7.78
C SER A 145 -13.86 -9.88 -8.96
N LEU A 146 -12.79 -9.11 -8.77
CA LEU A 146 -11.80 -8.79 -9.82
C LEU A 146 -10.37 -9.08 -9.38
N SER A 147 -10.18 -10.18 -8.65
CA SER A 147 -8.84 -10.66 -8.26
C SER A 147 -8.08 -11.21 -9.47
N ARG A 148 -6.74 -11.28 -9.37
CA ARG A 148 -5.89 -11.89 -10.40
C ARG A 148 -6.33 -13.31 -10.74
N GLN A 149 -6.67 -14.12 -9.74
CA GLN A 149 -7.11 -15.50 -9.91
C GLN A 149 -8.45 -15.54 -10.65
N THR A 150 -9.43 -14.75 -10.19
CA THR A 150 -10.75 -14.67 -10.81
C THR A 150 -10.65 -14.27 -12.28
N ILE A 151 -9.87 -13.23 -12.62
CA ILE A 151 -9.71 -12.81 -14.02
C ILE A 151 -9.06 -13.90 -14.86
N SER A 152 -8.06 -14.59 -14.33
CA SER A 152 -7.43 -15.73 -15.01
C SER A 152 -8.43 -16.85 -15.30
N GLU A 153 -9.23 -17.22 -14.30
CA GLU A 153 -10.28 -18.24 -14.42
C GLU A 153 -11.33 -17.83 -15.45
N GLN A 154 -11.78 -16.57 -15.45
CA GLN A 154 -12.77 -16.09 -16.41
C GLN A 154 -12.25 -16.09 -17.86
N ILE A 155 -10.99 -15.72 -18.06
CA ILE A 155 -10.38 -15.76 -19.40
C ILE A 155 -10.25 -17.21 -19.87
N ASN A 156 -9.77 -18.11 -19.01
CA ASN A 156 -9.63 -19.53 -19.33
C ASN A 156 -11.00 -20.15 -19.64
N GLY A 157 -12.00 -19.91 -18.80
CA GLY A 157 -13.37 -20.37 -19.04
C GLY A 157 -13.98 -19.78 -20.32
N HIS A 158 -13.65 -18.53 -20.68
CA HIS A 158 -14.08 -17.93 -21.95
C HIS A 158 -13.40 -18.59 -23.16
N ILE A 159 -12.11 -18.93 -23.05
CA ILE A 159 -11.36 -19.68 -24.07
C ILE A 159 -11.92 -21.09 -24.22
N GLU A 160 -12.17 -21.80 -23.12
CA GLU A 160 -12.76 -23.13 -23.11
C GLU A 160 -14.17 -23.12 -23.71
N ASN A 161 -15.00 -22.15 -23.36
CA ASN A 161 -16.34 -21.99 -23.96
C ASN A 161 -16.26 -21.62 -25.45
N LYS A 162 -15.33 -20.75 -25.87
CA LYS A 162 -15.13 -20.47 -27.30
C LYS A 162 -14.57 -21.67 -28.06
N LEU A 163 -13.67 -22.44 -27.48
CA LEU A 163 -13.18 -23.69 -28.05
C LEU A 163 -14.30 -24.71 -28.15
N LYS A 164 -15.16 -24.83 -27.14
CA LYS A 164 -16.34 -25.69 -27.16
C LYS A 164 -17.33 -25.28 -28.23
N ILE A 165 -17.64 -23.98 -28.36
CA ILE A 165 -18.48 -23.43 -29.43
C ILE A 165 -17.83 -23.62 -30.80
N LEU A 166 -16.50 -23.47 -30.92
CA LEU A 166 -15.78 -23.71 -32.17
C LEU A 166 -15.72 -25.21 -32.51
N LEU A 167 -15.61 -26.09 -31.53
CA LEU A 167 -15.68 -27.55 -31.69
C LEU A 167 -17.10 -27.99 -32.08
N GLU A 168 -18.15 -27.43 -31.45
CA GLU A 168 -19.55 -27.62 -31.83
C GLU A 168 -19.83 -27.08 -33.23
N LYS A 169 -19.25 -25.92 -33.60
CA LYS A 169 -19.32 -25.38 -34.97
C LYS A 169 -18.51 -26.19 -35.98
N CYS A 170 -17.38 -26.79 -35.58
CA CYS A 170 -16.62 -27.71 -36.42
C CYS A 170 -17.39 -29.03 -36.65
N ILE A 171 -18.23 -29.46 -35.72
CA ILE A 171 -19.18 -30.58 -35.92
C ILE A 171 -20.30 -30.19 -36.90
N CYS A 172 -20.71 -28.91 -36.95
CA CYS A 172 -21.68 -28.38 -37.91
C CYS A 172 -21.10 -28.03 -39.31
N TYR A 173 -19.79 -28.09 -39.54
CA TYR A 173 -19.19 -27.71 -40.83
C TYR A 173 -19.36 -28.75 -41.96
N LYS A 174 -20.19 -29.78 -41.75
CA LYS A 174 -20.58 -30.75 -42.78
C LYS A 174 -21.97 -30.53 -43.39
N GLU A 175 -22.78 -29.62 -42.84
CA GLU A 175 -24.11 -29.33 -43.36
C GLU A 175 -24.38 -27.83 -43.31
N ILE A 176 -24.90 -27.28 -44.40
CA ILE A 176 -25.21 -25.85 -44.66
C ILE A 176 -24.04 -25.09 -45.32
N HIS A 177 -23.69 -25.56 -46.50
CA HIS A 177 -23.37 -24.71 -47.64
C HIS A 177 -24.71 -24.44 -48.34
N ASP A 178 -25.32 -23.26 -48.14
CA ASP A 178 -26.18 -22.55 -49.11
C ASP A 178 -27.03 -21.44 -48.44
N THR A 179 -27.13 -20.33 -49.16
CA THR A 179 -27.99 -19.13 -48.96
C THR A 179 -27.51 -18.04 -47.98
N CYS A 180 -26.73 -17.09 -48.53
CA CYS A 180 -26.57 -15.74 -48.00
C CYS A 180 -27.07 -14.75 -49.06
N SER A 181 -28.06 -13.92 -48.73
CA SER A 181 -28.37 -12.72 -49.52
C SER A 181 -29.00 -11.61 -48.68
N THR A 182 -28.51 -10.41 -48.94
CA THR A 182 -29.04 -9.05 -48.73
C THR A 182 -28.91 -8.31 -47.39
N GLN A 183 -28.37 -7.09 -47.56
CA GLN A 183 -28.10 -5.96 -46.66
C GLN A 183 -29.37 -5.29 -46.09
N PHE A 184 -29.23 -4.44 -45.05
CA PHE A 184 -29.70 -3.04 -45.11
C PHE A 184 -29.07 -2.14 -44.01
N GLN A 185 -28.87 -0.87 -44.37
CA GLN A 185 -28.26 0.24 -43.63
C GLN A 185 -29.25 0.93 -42.66
N ILE A 186 -28.76 1.68 -41.66
CA ILE A 186 -29.54 2.69 -40.92
C ILE A 186 -28.76 4.01 -40.90
N GLU A 187 -29.39 5.07 -41.42
CA GLU A 187 -29.01 6.48 -41.31
C GLU A 187 -29.83 7.23 -40.24
N THR A 188 -29.34 8.42 -39.94
CA THR A 188 -29.49 9.24 -38.73
C THR A 188 -30.64 10.27 -38.80
N VAL A 189 -30.87 10.91 -37.64
CA VAL A 189 -31.34 12.29 -37.40
C VAL A 189 -32.73 12.41 -36.78
N ASN A 190 -32.79 12.99 -35.58
CA ASN A 190 -33.62 14.19 -35.34
C ASN A 190 -33.16 14.98 -34.11
N SER A 191 -32.48 16.09 -34.41
CA SER A 191 -32.34 17.27 -33.55
C SER A 191 -33.59 18.13 -33.64
N SER A 192 -34.15 18.56 -32.50
CA SER A 192 -34.65 19.92 -32.24
C SER A 192 -35.57 19.92 -31.02
N LYS A 193 -35.11 20.55 -29.93
CA LYS A 193 -35.92 21.38 -29.01
C LYS A 193 -35.00 21.97 -27.94
N GLN A 194 -34.53 23.19 -28.18
CA GLN A 194 -34.11 24.09 -27.12
C GLN A 194 -35.10 25.26 -27.10
N GLN A 195 -35.74 25.48 -25.95
CA GLN A 195 -35.59 26.69 -25.14
C GLN A 195 -36.61 26.68 -23.98
N TYR A 196 -36.29 27.43 -22.93
CA TYR A 196 -36.86 27.48 -21.57
C TYR A 196 -36.23 26.49 -20.56
N LYS A 197 -34.96 26.72 -20.20
CA LYS A 197 -34.37 26.16 -18.98
C LYS A 197 -34.35 27.22 -17.88
N THR A 198 -35.07 26.97 -16.79
CA THR A 198 -35.15 27.81 -15.59
C THR A 198 -33.92 27.60 -14.71
N ASP A 199 -33.59 28.57 -13.84
CA ASP A 199 -32.39 28.61 -12.99
C ASP A 199 -32.14 27.33 -12.14
N ASN A 200 -33.17 26.52 -11.90
CA ASN A 200 -33.04 25.20 -11.24
C ASN A 200 -32.35 24.14 -12.12
N GLU A 201 -32.50 24.18 -13.44
CA GLU A 201 -31.81 23.28 -14.37
C GLU A 201 -30.36 23.70 -14.62
N ILE A 202 -30.04 25.00 -14.50
CA ILE A 202 -28.66 25.50 -14.58
C ILE A 202 -27.86 25.07 -13.35
N ASN A 203 -28.47 25.15 -12.16
CA ASN A 203 -27.85 24.66 -10.93
C ASN A 203 -27.69 23.12 -10.91
N SER A 204 -28.64 22.36 -11.46
CA SER A 204 -28.50 20.90 -11.57
C SER A 204 -27.47 20.48 -12.62
N LEU A 205 -27.38 21.17 -13.77
CA LEU A 205 -26.33 20.96 -14.77
C LEU A 205 -24.95 21.25 -14.18
N ASN A 206 -24.79 22.38 -13.48
CA ASN A 206 -23.52 22.75 -12.84
C ASN A 206 -23.11 21.72 -11.78
N THR A 207 -24.06 21.17 -11.03
CA THR A 207 -23.80 20.11 -10.03
C THR A 207 -23.34 18.82 -10.70
N PHE A 208 -24.02 18.37 -11.76
CA PHE A 208 -23.67 17.15 -12.49
C PHE A 208 -22.29 17.25 -13.18
N GLN A 209 -21.99 18.43 -13.73
CA GLN A 209 -20.68 18.75 -14.29
C GLN A 209 -19.55 18.68 -13.25
N GLN A 210 -19.79 19.21 -12.05
CA GLN A 210 -18.85 19.11 -10.94
C GLN A 210 -18.63 17.65 -10.50
N GLN A 211 -19.68 16.83 -10.48
CA GLN A 211 -19.59 15.40 -10.15
C GLN A 211 -18.74 14.63 -11.16
N SER A 212 -18.93 14.88 -12.46
CA SER A 212 -18.11 14.27 -13.52
C SER A 212 -16.62 14.65 -13.40
N VAL A 213 -16.33 15.92 -13.12
CA VAL A 213 -14.95 16.36 -12.90
C VAL A 213 -14.36 15.79 -11.61
N ALA A 214 -15.15 15.69 -10.53
CA ALA A 214 -14.74 15.03 -9.30
C ALA A 214 -14.39 13.56 -9.54
N ALA A 215 -15.21 12.84 -10.31
CA ALA A 215 -14.96 11.46 -10.72
C ALA A 215 -13.64 11.36 -11.52
N SER A 216 -13.40 12.28 -12.46
CA SER A 216 -12.16 12.33 -13.26
C SER A 216 -10.91 12.51 -12.37
N TYR A 217 -10.94 13.39 -11.37
CA TYR A 217 -9.86 13.52 -10.40
C TYR A 217 -9.65 12.28 -9.56
N ALA A 218 -10.74 11.66 -9.08
CA ALA A 218 -10.66 10.47 -8.23
C ALA A 218 -10.01 9.31 -9.00
N VAL A 219 -10.41 9.09 -10.25
CA VAL A 219 -9.79 8.08 -11.12
C VAL A 219 -8.32 8.41 -11.41
N ALA A 220 -7.99 9.68 -11.70
CA ALA A 220 -6.61 10.08 -11.94
C ALA A 220 -5.69 9.84 -10.73
N LEU A 221 -6.19 10.13 -9.52
CA LEU A 221 -5.48 9.85 -8.27
C LEU A 221 -5.23 8.35 -8.07
N GLU A 222 -6.23 7.51 -8.36
CA GLU A 222 -6.10 6.05 -8.24
C GLU A 222 -5.14 5.45 -9.28
N ILE A 223 -5.16 5.94 -10.53
CA ILE A 223 -4.18 5.56 -11.55
C ILE A 223 -2.75 5.91 -11.09
N ALA A 224 -2.55 7.11 -10.54
CA ALA A 224 -1.23 7.54 -10.05
C ALA A 224 -0.75 6.69 -8.88
N ARG A 225 -1.60 6.43 -7.88
CA ARG A 225 -1.30 5.58 -6.71
C ARG A 225 -1.00 4.13 -7.09
N ALA A 226 -1.72 3.62 -8.10
CA ALA A 226 -1.46 2.30 -8.68
C ALA A 226 -0.27 2.28 -9.65
N LYS A 227 0.40 3.43 -9.85
CA LYS A 227 1.62 3.58 -10.67
C LYS A 227 1.38 3.24 -12.14
N LYS A 228 0.14 3.42 -12.60
CA LYS A 228 -0.34 3.03 -13.94
C LYS A 228 -0.14 4.12 -15.00
N SER A 229 -0.35 3.74 -16.26
CA SER A 229 -0.17 4.64 -17.40
C SER A 229 -1.32 5.64 -17.48
N PHE A 230 -1.05 6.85 -17.99
CA PHE A 230 -2.10 7.84 -18.24
C PHE A 230 -3.15 7.34 -19.23
N CYS A 231 -2.77 6.45 -20.16
CA CYS A 231 -3.69 5.85 -21.13
C CYS A 231 -4.67 4.86 -20.50
N ASP A 232 -4.42 4.39 -19.27
CA ASP A 232 -5.26 3.38 -18.63
C ASP A 232 -6.64 3.94 -18.23
N GLY A 233 -6.79 5.27 -18.21
CA GLY A 233 -8.08 5.93 -17.99
C GLY A 233 -9.15 5.52 -19.00
N GLU A 234 -8.81 5.34 -20.27
CA GLU A 234 -9.76 4.92 -21.30
C GLU A 234 -10.23 3.47 -21.11
N LEU A 235 -9.31 2.58 -20.71
CA LEU A 235 -9.66 1.20 -20.37
C LEU A 235 -10.55 1.16 -19.12
N ILE A 236 -10.19 1.91 -18.09
CA ILE A 236 -10.99 2.02 -16.86
C ILE A 236 -12.40 2.49 -17.20
N LYS A 237 -12.54 3.54 -18.02
CA LYS A 237 -13.85 4.03 -18.48
C LYS A 237 -14.67 2.92 -19.13
N LYS A 238 -14.09 2.22 -20.11
CA LYS A 238 -14.75 1.10 -20.80
C LYS A 238 -15.21 0.01 -19.83
N CYS A 239 -14.31 -0.45 -18.96
CA CYS A 239 -14.64 -1.50 -17.98
C CYS A 239 -15.73 -1.06 -17.00
N THR A 240 -15.71 0.20 -16.54
CA THR A 240 -16.72 0.73 -15.61
C THR A 240 -18.11 0.79 -16.24
N ILE A 241 -18.18 1.12 -17.55
CA ILE A 241 -19.43 1.13 -18.31
C ILE A 241 -19.95 -0.29 -18.52
N GLU A 242 -19.09 -1.25 -18.87
CA GLU A 242 -19.50 -2.66 -19.01
C GLU A 242 -19.98 -3.26 -17.67
N MET A 243 -19.36 -2.84 -16.56
CA MET A 243 -19.81 -3.18 -15.22
C MET A 243 -21.22 -2.61 -14.96
N ALA A 244 -21.44 -1.32 -15.24
CA ALA A 244 -22.75 -0.68 -15.07
C ALA A 244 -23.85 -1.31 -15.95
N LYS A 245 -23.52 -1.69 -17.20
CA LYS A 245 -24.41 -2.43 -18.11
C LYS A 245 -24.84 -3.78 -17.54
N SER A 246 -23.92 -4.50 -16.90
CA SER A 246 -24.20 -5.82 -16.32
C SER A 246 -25.22 -5.76 -15.19
N PHE A 247 -25.30 -4.64 -14.47
CA PHE A 247 -26.29 -4.39 -13.41
C PHE A 247 -27.57 -3.68 -13.91
N GLY A 248 -27.68 -3.38 -15.22
CA GLY A 248 -28.86 -2.72 -15.79
C GLY A 248 -29.08 -1.27 -15.32
N ASN A 249 -28.04 -0.59 -14.84
CA ASN A 249 -28.14 0.77 -14.30
C ASN A 249 -27.95 1.84 -15.41
N GLU A 250 -28.97 2.11 -16.21
CA GLU A 250 -28.91 3.09 -17.33
C GLU A 250 -28.42 4.48 -16.91
N ASN A 251 -28.93 5.00 -15.78
CA ASN A 251 -28.50 6.31 -15.25
C ASN A 251 -26.99 6.37 -14.93
N VAL A 252 -26.39 5.25 -14.50
CA VAL A 252 -24.96 5.18 -14.17
C VAL A 252 -24.13 5.13 -15.45
N ILE A 253 -24.63 4.47 -16.50
CA ILE A 253 -23.98 4.41 -17.81
C ILE A 253 -23.87 5.83 -18.39
N GLU A 254 -24.99 6.56 -18.46
CA GLU A 254 -25.00 7.95 -18.96
C GLU A 254 -24.06 8.85 -18.13
N SER A 255 -24.08 8.70 -16.81
CA SER A 255 -23.19 9.44 -15.91
C SER A 255 -21.72 9.15 -16.19
N PHE A 256 -21.34 7.87 -16.33
CA PHE A 256 -19.96 7.44 -16.54
C PHE A 256 -19.44 7.81 -17.93
N GLU A 257 -20.30 7.83 -18.93
CA GLU A 257 -19.98 8.32 -20.27
C GLU A 257 -19.57 9.79 -20.28
N THR A 258 -20.09 10.61 -19.37
CA THR A 258 -19.70 12.03 -19.28
C THR A 258 -18.30 12.27 -18.68
N VAL A 259 -17.69 11.25 -18.05
CA VAL A 259 -16.41 11.40 -17.34
C VAL A 259 -15.24 11.37 -18.33
N SER A 260 -14.49 12.47 -18.41
CA SER A 260 -13.29 12.58 -19.25
C SER A 260 -12.10 11.83 -18.63
N LEU A 261 -11.64 10.76 -19.28
CA LEU A 261 -10.50 9.93 -18.83
C LEU A 261 -9.45 9.71 -19.94
N SER A 262 -9.35 10.63 -20.90
CA SER A 262 -8.31 10.60 -21.94
C SER A 262 -6.90 10.72 -21.34
N ARG A 263 -5.88 10.27 -22.07
CA ARG A 263 -4.47 10.41 -21.65
C ARG A 263 -4.12 11.83 -21.22
N GLN A 264 -4.55 12.84 -21.99
CA GLN A 264 -4.28 14.25 -21.74
C GLN A 264 -5.03 14.73 -20.49
N THR A 265 -6.28 14.31 -20.32
CA THR A 265 -7.06 14.65 -19.12
C THR A 265 -6.40 14.07 -17.88
N ILE A 266 -6.05 12.79 -17.87
CA ILE A 266 -5.40 12.14 -16.72
C ILE A 266 -4.07 12.82 -16.37
N ALA A 267 -3.23 13.10 -17.37
CA ALA A 267 -1.96 13.81 -17.15
C ALA A 267 -2.17 15.18 -16.51
N LYS A 268 -3.14 15.96 -17.02
CA LYS A 268 -3.51 17.27 -16.46
C LYS A 268 -4.02 17.17 -15.02
N ARG A 269 -4.95 16.24 -14.75
CA ARG A 269 -5.49 16.02 -13.39
C ARG A 269 -4.40 15.65 -12.39
N ILE A 270 -3.45 14.80 -12.79
CA ILE A 270 -2.32 14.41 -11.95
C ILE A 270 -1.40 15.60 -11.65
N SER A 271 -1.11 16.46 -12.63
CA SER A 271 -0.33 17.69 -12.42
C SER A 271 -1.05 18.66 -11.47
N GLU A 272 -2.37 18.85 -11.62
CA GLU A 272 -3.18 19.69 -10.72
C GLU A 272 -3.21 19.14 -9.27
N ILE A 273 -3.36 17.82 -9.11
CA ILE A 273 -3.27 17.16 -7.79
C ILE A 273 -1.87 17.31 -7.20
N ASN A 274 -0.82 17.18 -8.03
CA ASN A 274 0.56 17.37 -7.60
C ASN A 274 0.76 18.77 -7.02
N GLY A 275 0.30 19.82 -7.72
CA GLY A 275 0.35 21.19 -7.21
C GLY A 275 -0.45 21.38 -5.90
N HIS A 276 -1.55 20.66 -5.71
CA HIS A 276 -2.28 20.67 -4.43
C HIS A 276 -1.46 20.07 -3.28
N ILE A 277 -0.78 18.94 -3.52
CA ILE A 277 0.09 18.30 -2.53
C ILE A 277 1.29 19.20 -2.22
N GLU A 278 1.93 19.79 -3.23
CA GLU A 278 3.05 20.74 -3.04
C GLU A 278 2.64 21.93 -2.18
N ASN A 279 1.46 22.51 -2.42
CA ASN A 279 0.95 23.62 -1.61
C ASN A 279 0.71 23.20 -0.15
N LYS A 280 0.14 22.01 0.08
CA LYS A 280 -0.02 21.48 1.45
C LYS A 280 1.32 21.23 2.12
N LEU A 281 2.28 20.67 1.39
CA LEU A 281 3.64 20.43 1.89
C LEU A 281 4.33 21.74 2.27
N LYS A 282 4.18 22.80 1.46
CA LYS A 282 4.68 24.13 1.78
C LYS A 282 4.09 24.69 3.06
N ILE A 283 2.76 24.58 3.23
CA ILE A 283 2.08 24.99 4.48
C ILE A 283 2.60 24.21 5.69
N LEU A 284 2.87 22.91 5.54
CA LEU A 284 3.44 22.08 6.61
C LEU A 284 4.85 22.54 6.99
N LEU A 285 5.73 22.82 6.01
CA LEU A 285 7.09 23.31 6.25
C LEU A 285 7.13 24.72 6.87
N GLU A 286 6.20 25.59 6.46
CA GLU A 286 6.06 26.93 7.03
C GLU A 286 5.63 26.86 8.51
N LYS A 287 4.75 25.92 8.87
CA LYS A 287 4.22 25.77 10.23
C LYS A 287 5.09 24.91 11.16
N CYS A 288 5.87 23.98 10.62
CA CYS A 288 6.62 23.04 11.45
C CYS A 288 7.69 23.75 12.28
N ARG A 289 8.06 23.10 13.38
CA ARG A 289 9.20 23.51 14.20
C ARG A 289 10.52 22.99 13.61
N TYR A 290 10.52 21.72 13.22
CA TYR A 290 11.66 21.04 12.64
C TYR A 290 11.27 20.18 11.45
N PHE A 291 12.21 20.02 10.53
CA PHE A 291 12.17 18.99 9.49
C PHE A 291 13.56 18.39 9.29
N SER A 292 13.66 17.21 8.70
CA SER A 292 14.95 16.68 8.23
C SER A 292 14.85 16.27 6.77
N LEU A 293 16.00 16.17 6.11
CA LEU A 293 16.09 15.76 4.71
C LEU A 293 16.75 14.38 4.61
N CYS A 294 16.28 13.60 3.64
CA CYS A 294 16.91 12.36 3.23
C CYS A 294 17.25 12.46 1.75
N LEU A 295 18.54 12.32 1.43
CA LEU A 295 19.08 12.48 0.09
C LEU A 295 19.56 11.13 -0.42
N ASN A 296 19.17 10.80 -1.65
CA ASN A 296 19.71 9.63 -2.32
C ASN A 296 19.87 9.89 -3.82
N GLU A 297 21.07 9.60 -4.30
CA GLU A 297 21.40 9.64 -5.71
C GLU A 297 20.99 8.31 -6.38
N SER A 298 20.46 8.38 -7.59
CA SER A 298 20.08 7.19 -8.33
C SER A 298 20.18 7.40 -9.82
N MET A 299 20.10 6.32 -10.59
CA MET A 299 19.95 6.38 -12.03
C MET A 299 18.62 5.75 -12.42
N ASP A 300 17.97 6.35 -13.40
CA ASP A 300 16.77 5.78 -13.99
C ASP A 300 17.09 4.71 -15.05
N VAL A 301 16.05 4.12 -15.65
CA VAL A 301 16.21 3.08 -16.69
C VAL A 301 16.85 3.59 -17.99
N MET A 302 16.98 4.90 -18.15
CA MET A 302 17.63 5.57 -19.28
C MET A 302 19.04 6.07 -18.89
N ASN A 303 19.57 5.63 -17.75
CA ASN A 303 20.86 6.07 -17.18
C ASN A 303 20.95 7.58 -16.93
N THR A 304 19.82 8.26 -16.76
CA THR A 304 19.81 9.65 -16.30
C THR A 304 20.04 9.64 -14.79
N SER A 305 21.08 10.33 -14.34
CA SER A 305 21.37 10.50 -12.92
C SER A 305 20.35 11.47 -12.30
N GLN A 306 19.84 11.16 -11.12
CA GLN A 306 18.83 11.96 -10.43
C GLN A 306 19.07 11.94 -8.92
N VAL A 307 18.74 13.04 -8.26
CA VAL A 307 18.68 13.12 -6.80
C VAL A 307 17.23 13.17 -6.35
N SER A 308 16.90 12.25 -5.44
CA SER A 308 15.65 12.24 -4.71
C SER A 308 15.86 12.93 -3.36
N ILE A 309 14.97 13.88 -3.05
CA ILE A 309 14.96 14.64 -1.80
C ILE A 309 13.66 14.32 -1.10
N PHE A 310 13.74 13.58 0.00
CA PHE A 310 12.61 13.36 0.90
C PHE A 310 12.73 14.28 2.11
N VAL A 311 11.58 14.66 2.65
CA VAL A 311 11.48 15.49 3.85
C VAL A 311 10.65 14.78 4.91
N ARG A 312 11.13 14.78 6.16
CA ARG A 312 10.40 14.32 7.35
C ARG A 312 10.06 15.54 8.18
N ILE A 313 8.78 15.83 8.29
CA ILE A 313 8.24 16.99 8.97
C ILE A 313 7.56 16.51 10.24
N ILE A 314 7.76 17.24 11.33
CA ILE A 314 6.97 17.05 12.55
C ILE A 314 6.11 18.28 12.79
N ASP A 315 4.82 18.07 13.06
CA ASP A 315 3.96 19.14 13.56
C ASP A 315 4.08 19.28 15.09
N ASN A 316 3.37 20.27 15.65
CA ASN A 316 3.43 20.53 17.09
C ASN A 316 2.70 19.46 17.92
N ASP A 317 1.88 18.62 17.28
CA ASP A 317 1.11 17.53 17.91
C ASP A 317 1.84 16.17 17.78
N PHE A 318 3.12 16.18 17.37
CA PHE A 318 3.95 15.00 17.13
C PHE A 318 3.43 14.08 16.01
N PHE A 319 2.66 14.59 15.05
CA PHE A 319 2.39 13.88 13.80
C PHE A 319 3.56 14.05 12.84
N ILE A 320 3.99 12.93 12.29
CA ILE A 320 5.14 12.83 11.40
C ILE A 320 4.61 12.69 9.97
N HIS A 321 5.11 13.53 9.08
CA HIS A 321 4.84 13.46 7.65
C HIS A 321 6.14 13.20 6.90
N GLU A 322 6.19 12.13 6.11
CA GLU A 322 7.34 11.78 5.27
C GLU A 322 6.96 11.87 3.80
N GLU A 323 7.50 12.87 3.10
CA GLU A 323 7.00 13.26 1.78
C GLU A 323 8.14 13.50 0.79
N LEU A 324 7.88 13.27 -0.51
CA LEU A 324 8.82 13.58 -1.58
C LEU A 324 8.84 15.10 -1.79
N LEU A 325 9.94 15.75 -1.41
CA LEU A 325 10.13 17.18 -1.63
C LEU A 325 10.41 17.47 -3.11
N ALA A 326 11.35 16.74 -3.71
CA ALA A 326 11.68 16.88 -5.13
C ALA A 326 12.39 15.63 -5.69
N LEU A 327 12.26 15.42 -7.00
CA LEU A 327 13.05 14.49 -7.79
C LEU A 327 13.65 15.29 -8.94
N ILE A 328 14.99 15.35 -9.03
CA ILE A 328 15.67 16.28 -9.93
C ILE A 328 16.73 15.54 -10.73
N SER A 329 16.71 15.73 -12.04
CA SER A 329 17.74 15.20 -12.92
C SER A 329 19.05 15.97 -12.78
N LEU A 330 20.16 15.24 -12.76
CA LEU A 330 21.50 15.76 -12.63
C LEU A 330 22.26 15.58 -13.94
N TYR A 331 22.90 16.65 -14.41
CA TYR A 331 23.83 16.60 -15.54
C TYR A 331 25.18 15.98 -15.17
N SER A 332 25.57 16.08 -13.90
CA SER A 332 26.80 15.52 -13.36
C SER A 332 26.62 15.07 -11.91
N ILE A 333 27.42 14.09 -11.50
CA ILE A 333 27.33 13.42 -10.20
C ILE A 333 28.30 14.05 -9.17
N LYS A 334 28.79 15.27 -9.43
CA LYS A 334 29.72 15.92 -8.51
C LYS A 334 28.98 16.44 -7.29
N GLY A 335 29.63 16.41 -6.13
CA GLY A 335 29.06 16.91 -4.88
C GLY A 335 28.56 18.36 -4.96
N ILE A 336 29.21 19.20 -5.77
CA ILE A 336 28.80 20.59 -6.00
C ILE A 336 27.48 20.74 -6.75
N ASP A 337 27.22 19.86 -7.73
CA ASP A 337 25.98 19.92 -8.51
C ASP A 337 24.80 19.50 -7.65
N ILE A 338 25.00 18.45 -6.83
CA ILE A 338 24.04 18.01 -5.82
C ILE A 338 23.79 19.14 -4.81
N PHE A 339 24.85 19.78 -4.32
CA PHE A 339 24.76 20.88 -3.36
C PHE A 339 23.91 22.04 -3.88
N ASN A 340 24.19 22.51 -5.09
CA ASN A 340 23.47 23.63 -5.70
C ASN A 340 21.97 23.31 -5.87
N VAL A 341 21.68 22.11 -6.40
CA VAL A 341 20.31 21.67 -6.67
C VAL A 341 19.50 21.53 -5.38
N VAL A 342 20.09 20.94 -4.33
CA VAL A 342 19.43 20.77 -3.03
C VAL A 342 19.20 22.13 -2.36
N CYS A 343 20.19 23.04 -2.40
CA CYS A 343 20.03 24.38 -1.83
C CYS A 343 18.90 25.14 -2.53
N GLU A 344 18.89 25.17 -3.86
CA GLU A 344 17.84 25.83 -4.64
C GLU A 344 16.44 25.30 -4.28
N GLN A 345 16.28 23.98 -4.11
CA GLN A 345 14.99 23.45 -3.72
C GLN A 345 14.61 23.79 -2.29
N VAL A 346 15.52 23.65 -1.34
CA VAL A 346 15.22 23.90 0.08
C VAL A 346 14.93 25.38 0.32
N GLU A 347 15.57 26.29 -0.42
CA GLU A 347 15.29 27.73 -0.39
C GLU A 347 13.85 28.07 -0.80
N LYS A 348 13.26 27.35 -1.76
CA LYS A 348 11.84 27.52 -2.15
C LYS A 348 10.85 27.26 -1.00
N TYR A 349 11.29 26.54 0.03
CA TYR A 349 10.51 26.16 1.20
C TYR A 349 10.98 26.81 2.51
N GLY A 350 11.78 27.89 2.44
CA GLY A 350 12.20 28.67 3.62
C GLY A 350 13.59 28.34 4.16
N GLY A 351 14.39 27.56 3.43
CA GLY A 351 15.81 27.32 3.73
C GLY A 351 16.07 26.30 4.84
N PHE A 352 17.32 26.22 5.30
CA PHE A 352 17.79 25.20 6.25
C PHE A 352 17.60 25.57 7.72
N SER A 353 16.98 26.72 8.04
CA SER A 353 16.88 27.25 9.41
C SER A 353 16.19 26.31 10.40
N LYS A 354 15.19 25.54 9.93
CA LYS A 354 14.45 24.54 10.70
C LYS A 354 14.93 23.10 10.44
N CYS A 355 16.01 22.93 9.70
CA CYS A 355 16.52 21.61 9.33
C CYS A 355 17.26 21.01 10.54
N SER A 356 16.70 19.95 11.11
CA SER A 356 17.30 19.26 12.26
C SER A 356 18.39 18.27 11.89
N ALA A 357 18.33 17.69 10.68
CA ALA A 357 19.35 16.80 10.15
C ALA A 357 19.24 16.61 8.62
N ILE A 358 20.34 16.16 8.00
CA ILE A 358 20.39 15.67 6.62
C ILE A 358 21.00 14.26 6.61
N LEU A 359 20.26 13.30 6.07
CA LEU A 359 20.67 11.90 5.93
C LEU A 359 21.11 11.60 4.49
N MET A 360 22.20 10.84 4.34
CA MET A 360 22.78 10.49 3.03
C MET A 360 23.22 9.01 2.97
N ASP A 361 23.42 8.49 1.76
CA ASP A 361 23.77 7.09 1.45
C ASP A 361 25.27 6.73 1.60
N GLY A 362 26.11 7.66 2.03
CA GLY A 362 27.54 7.40 2.28
C GLY A 362 28.44 7.43 1.05
N ARG A 363 27.92 7.73 -0.15
CA ARG A 363 28.79 7.89 -1.35
C ARG A 363 29.81 9.00 -1.15
N LYS A 364 31.01 8.83 -1.71
CA LYS A 364 32.09 9.83 -1.63
C LYS A 364 31.64 11.23 -2.08
N THR A 365 30.79 11.32 -3.11
CA THR A 365 30.20 12.56 -3.62
C THR A 365 29.34 13.29 -2.57
N MET A 366 28.80 12.56 -1.60
CA MET A 366 28.01 13.09 -0.49
C MET A 366 28.88 13.39 0.74
N ILE A 367 29.76 12.46 1.13
CA ILE A 367 30.45 12.51 2.43
C ILE A 367 31.82 13.20 2.42
N ASP A 368 32.45 13.37 1.25
CA ASP A 368 33.79 13.95 1.15
C ASP A 368 33.86 15.33 1.81
N GLN A 369 34.94 15.58 2.55
CA GLN A 369 35.09 16.76 3.40
C GLN A 369 35.44 18.04 2.63
N GLU A 370 35.98 17.91 1.42
CA GLU A 370 36.46 19.04 0.62
C GLU A 370 35.53 19.36 -0.54
N ILE A 371 35.16 18.34 -1.32
CA ILE A 371 34.39 18.47 -2.56
C ILE A 371 33.01 17.82 -2.48
N GLY A 372 32.75 17.05 -1.43
CA GLY A 372 31.47 16.39 -1.20
C GLY A 372 30.41 17.34 -0.67
N PHE A 373 29.14 16.95 -0.80
CA PHE A 373 27.99 17.70 -0.31
C PHE A 373 28.13 18.12 1.17
N ARG A 374 28.55 17.20 2.06
CA ARG A 374 28.82 17.45 3.48
C ARG A 374 29.91 18.51 3.68
N GLY A 375 31.00 18.42 2.92
CA GLY A 375 32.09 19.40 2.94
C GLY A 375 31.63 20.80 2.53
N LEU A 376 30.81 20.87 1.48
CA LEU A 376 30.27 22.12 0.95
C LEU A 376 29.28 22.80 1.90
N LEU A 377 28.42 22.04 2.59
CA LEU A 377 27.56 22.57 3.65
C LEU A 377 28.36 23.27 4.74
N LYS A 378 29.47 22.66 5.19
CA LYS A 378 30.36 23.25 6.19
C LYS A 378 31.04 24.52 5.69
N LYS A 379 31.54 24.51 4.45
CA LYS A 379 32.18 25.68 3.82
C LYS A 379 31.23 26.88 3.64
N LYS A 380 29.92 26.62 3.55
CA LYS A 380 28.87 27.63 3.45
C LYS A 380 28.21 27.98 4.79
N GLU A 381 28.78 27.51 5.90
CA GLU A 381 28.31 27.77 7.27
C GLU A 381 26.85 27.35 7.52
N ILE A 382 26.35 26.37 6.77
CA ILE A 382 25.01 25.80 6.99
C ILE A 382 25.10 24.84 8.17
N ASN A 383 24.67 25.31 9.35
CA ASN A 383 24.73 24.55 10.59
C ASN A 383 23.60 23.50 10.68
N CYS A 384 23.79 22.36 10.01
CA CYS A 384 22.88 21.22 10.07
C CYS A 384 23.66 19.91 10.26
N PRO A 385 23.30 19.06 11.25
CA PRO A 385 23.89 17.74 11.42
C PRO A 385 23.68 16.87 10.18
N THR A 386 24.75 16.21 9.73
CA THR A 386 24.68 15.26 8.61
C THR A 386 24.96 13.86 9.11
N PHE A 387 24.09 12.91 8.79
CA PHE A 387 24.25 11.51 9.16
C PHE A 387 24.38 10.63 7.92
N HIS A 388 25.15 9.56 8.05
CA HIS A 388 25.15 8.47 7.09
C HIS A 388 24.03 7.49 7.47
N CYS A 389 23.26 7.02 6.49
CA CYS A 389 22.17 6.06 6.66
C CYS A 389 22.58 4.83 7.50
N ILE A 390 21.78 4.51 8.52
CA ILE A 390 21.99 3.34 9.40
C ILE A 390 22.01 2.03 8.61
N MET A 391 21.13 1.88 7.62
CA MET A 391 21.07 0.65 6.80
C MET A 391 22.29 0.47 5.91
N HIS A 392 22.78 1.55 5.30
CA HIS A 392 24.00 1.50 4.49
C HIS A 392 25.23 1.20 5.38
N GLN A 393 25.30 1.81 6.56
CA GLN A 393 26.33 1.51 7.55
C GLN A 393 26.30 0.05 8.02
N GLU A 394 25.11 -0.50 8.31
CA GLU A 394 24.95 -1.91 8.67
C GLU A 394 25.42 -2.83 7.54
N THR A 395 25.05 -2.52 6.30
CA THR A 395 25.49 -3.29 5.12
C THR A 395 27.01 -3.29 5.00
N LEU A 396 27.67 -2.14 5.20
CA LEU A 396 29.14 -2.03 5.21
C LEU A 396 29.78 -2.88 6.32
N CYS A 397 29.13 -3.00 7.49
CA CYS A 397 29.62 -3.88 8.56
C CYS A 397 29.55 -5.37 8.14
N GLY A 398 28.51 -5.75 7.40
CA GLY A 398 28.35 -7.09 6.85
C GLY A 398 29.30 -7.43 5.70
N GLU A 399 29.76 -6.44 4.93
CA GLU A 399 30.70 -6.66 3.81
C GLU A 399 32.04 -7.27 4.26
N VAL A 400 32.45 -7.03 5.50
CA VAL A 400 33.66 -7.62 6.09
C VAL A 400 33.61 -9.15 6.02
N LEU A 401 32.43 -9.75 6.24
CA LEU A 401 32.20 -11.19 6.15
C LEU A 401 32.26 -11.70 4.69
N MET A 402 31.84 -10.86 3.74
CA MET A 402 31.78 -11.18 2.31
C MET A 402 33.17 -11.29 1.65
N LEU A 403 34.21 -10.76 2.31
CA LEU A 403 35.58 -10.78 1.79
C LEU A 403 36.31 -12.10 2.02
N SER A 404 35.72 -13.03 2.78
CA SER A 404 36.28 -14.37 3.03
C SER A 404 36.42 -15.20 1.74
N SER A 405 37.42 -16.07 1.69
CA SER A 405 37.62 -17.03 0.59
C SER A 405 36.41 -17.95 0.41
N THR A 406 35.76 -18.33 1.51
CA THR A 406 34.58 -19.20 1.55
C THR A 406 33.38 -18.55 0.88
N MET A 407 33.10 -17.26 1.12
CA MET A 407 32.03 -16.54 0.41
C MET A 407 32.26 -16.49 -1.12
N LYS A 408 33.51 -16.34 -1.57
CA LYS A 408 33.83 -16.38 -3.01
C LYS A 408 33.55 -17.74 -3.63
N ILE A 409 33.81 -18.83 -2.89
CA ILE A 409 33.49 -20.20 -3.34
C ILE A 409 31.97 -20.38 -3.40
N ILE A 410 31.24 -19.97 -2.37
CA ILE A 410 29.77 -20.05 -2.33
C ILE A 410 29.14 -19.28 -3.50
N ILE A 411 29.59 -18.04 -3.74
CA ILE A 411 29.11 -17.22 -4.88
C ILE A 411 29.44 -17.91 -6.20
N LYS A 412 30.62 -18.52 -6.35
CA LYS A 412 30.97 -19.30 -7.56
C LYS A 412 30.03 -20.47 -7.74
N VAL A 413 29.71 -21.23 -6.69
CA VAL A 413 28.78 -22.37 -6.75
C VAL A 413 27.37 -21.93 -7.11
N ILE A 414 26.86 -20.90 -6.43
CA ILE A 414 25.56 -20.31 -6.73
C ILE A 414 25.52 -19.82 -8.17
N ASN A 415 26.58 -19.14 -8.61
CA ASN A 415 26.69 -18.71 -9.99
C ASN A 415 26.77 -19.89 -10.94
N LEU A 416 27.41 -21.01 -10.62
CA LEU A 416 27.39 -22.21 -11.47
C LEU A 416 25.97 -22.77 -11.62
N ILE A 417 25.24 -22.92 -10.50
CA ILE A 417 23.84 -23.35 -10.48
C ILE A 417 22.95 -22.37 -11.26
N ARG A 418 23.24 -21.07 -11.17
CA ARG A 418 22.50 -19.99 -11.85
C ARG A 418 23.00 -19.71 -13.28
N SER A 419 24.19 -20.17 -13.67
CA SER A 419 24.86 -19.69 -14.88
C SER A 419 24.29 -20.33 -16.13
N GLY A 420 23.97 -19.44 -17.07
CA GLY A 420 23.42 -19.70 -18.39
C GLY A 420 22.42 -18.59 -18.76
N ASN A 421 22.42 -18.15 -20.02
CA ASN A 421 21.33 -17.34 -20.58
C ASN A 421 20.04 -18.19 -20.62
N GLY A 422 19.35 -18.29 -19.49
CA GLY A 422 18.04 -18.92 -19.34
C GLY A 422 18.04 -20.46 -19.26
N SER A 423 17.68 -20.97 -18.07
CA SER A 423 16.69 -22.06 -17.91
C SER A 423 17.05 -23.55 -17.95
N LEU A 424 18.31 -24.02 -18.03
CA LEU A 424 18.58 -25.47 -17.95
C LEU A 424 19.17 -25.97 -16.63
N SER A 425 20.35 -25.50 -16.18
CA SER A 425 20.98 -26.00 -14.94
C SER A 425 20.14 -25.68 -13.69
N HIS A 426 19.63 -24.45 -13.58
CA HIS A 426 18.69 -24.09 -12.50
C HIS A 426 17.41 -24.94 -12.52
N LYS A 427 16.82 -25.22 -13.69
CA LYS A 427 15.63 -26.09 -13.78
C LYS A 427 15.96 -27.55 -13.50
N LYS A 428 17.14 -28.02 -13.90
CA LYS A 428 17.64 -29.36 -13.55
C LYS A 428 17.86 -29.50 -12.05
N PHE A 429 18.40 -28.47 -11.41
CA PHE A 429 18.57 -28.45 -9.95
C PHE A 429 17.22 -28.37 -9.23
N GLN A 430 16.28 -27.54 -9.69
CA GLN A 430 14.90 -27.52 -9.17
C GLN A 430 14.20 -28.86 -9.35
N ALA A 431 14.34 -29.49 -10.53
CA ALA A 431 13.80 -30.82 -10.79
C ALA A 431 14.48 -31.90 -9.96
N PHE A 432 15.79 -31.76 -9.70
CA PHE A 432 16.55 -32.64 -8.80
C PHE A 432 16.04 -32.56 -7.36
N LEU A 433 15.74 -31.35 -6.88
CA LEU A 433 15.19 -31.10 -5.54
C LEU A 433 13.67 -31.32 -5.43
N GLN A 434 12.96 -31.47 -6.55
CA GLN A 434 11.49 -31.46 -6.62
C GLN A 434 10.86 -30.18 -5.99
N ASP A 435 11.57 -29.06 -6.02
CA ASP A 435 11.12 -27.77 -5.49
C ASP A 435 11.12 -26.69 -6.59
N GLU A 436 9.92 -26.33 -7.07
CA GLU A 436 9.74 -25.31 -8.10
C GLU A 436 9.94 -23.87 -7.58
N ASN A 437 10.00 -23.67 -6.26
CA ASN A 437 10.05 -22.34 -5.62
C ASN A 437 11.44 -21.93 -5.11
N LEU A 438 12.50 -22.70 -5.39
CA LEU A 438 13.86 -22.34 -4.98
C LEU A 438 14.27 -20.97 -5.55
N CYS A 439 14.37 -19.96 -4.68
CA CYS A 439 14.79 -18.60 -5.03
C CYS A 439 15.95 -18.16 -4.13
N TRP A 440 17.10 -17.87 -4.73
CA TRP A 440 18.26 -17.30 -4.03
C TRP A 440 17.98 -15.83 -3.69
N LEU A 441 17.45 -15.57 -2.49
CA LEU A 441 17.11 -14.23 -1.95
C LEU A 441 18.33 -13.55 -1.30
N GLY A 442 18.15 -12.50 -0.48
CA GLY A 442 19.24 -11.74 0.17
C GLY A 442 20.28 -12.62 0.88
N THR A 443 21.49 -12.10 1.13
CA THR A 443 22.67 -12.92 1.38
C THR A 443 22.54 -13.93 2.53
N GLY A 444 21.99 -13.57 3.68
CA GLY A 444 21.84 -14.55 4.77
C GLY A 444 20.75 -15.62 4.53
N GLU A 445 19.70 -15.31 3.76
CA GLU A 445 18.68 -16.31 3.40
C GLU A 445 19.25 -17.29 2.39
N THR A 446 20.03 -16.77 1.44
CA THR A 446 20.82 -17.57 0.50
C THR A 446 21.81 -18.47 1.21
N LEU A 447 22.54 -17.97 2.23
CA LEU A 447 23.49 -18.79 2.99
C LEU A 447 22.80 -19.90 3.79
N LYS A 448 21.67 -19.59 4.43
CA LYS A 448 20.88 -20.59 5.15
C LYS A 448 20.37 -21.70 4.23
N HIS A 449 19.83 -21.32 3.06
CA HIS A 449 19.43 -22.30 2.04
C HIS A 449 20.61 -23.11 1.53
N PHE A 450 21.74 -22.45 1.25
CA PHE A 450 22.96 -23.11 0.79
C PHE A 450 23.51 -24.11 1.81
N PHE A 451 23.53 -23.75 3.10
CA PHE A 451 23.97 -24.62 4.18
C PHE A 451 23.07 -25.85 4.34
N ASN A 452 21.75 -25.66 4.25
CA ASN A 452 20.79 -26.77 4.34
C ASN A 452 20.90 -27.73 3.14
N LEU A 453 21.13 -27.18 1.94
CA LEU A 453 21.25 -27.95 0.69
C LEU A 453 22.68 -28.42 0.39
N ARG A 454 23.63 -28.26 1.33
CA ARG A 454 25.06 -28.48 1.05
C ARG A 454 25.39 -29.88 0.51
N GLU A 455 24.71 -30.91 1.02
CA GLU A 455 24.89 -32.30 0.59
C GLU A 455 24.29 -32.51 -0.80
N ASP A 456 23.09 -31.99 -1.05
CA ASP A 456 22.41 -32.04 -2.36
C ASP A 456 23.20 -31.29 -3.43
N ILE A 457 23.78 -30.14 -3.07
CA ILE A 457 24.66 -29.35 -3.93
C ILE A 457 25.91 -30.16 -4.27
N LEU A 458 26.52 -30.82 -3.29
CA LEU A 458 27.68 -31.68 -3.53
C LEU A 458 27.34 -32.83 -4.48
N GLU A 459 26.22 -33.51 -4.25
CA GLU A 459 25.75 -34.60 -5.12
C GLU A 459 25.46 -34.12 -6.55
N PHE A 460 24.81 -32.96 -6.69
CA PHE A 460 24.54 -32.34 -7.98
C PHE A 460 25.83 -31.97 -8.72
N LEU A 461 26.80 -31.35 -8.03
CA LEU A 461 28.09 -30.99 -8.59
C LEU A 461 28.92 -32.21 -9.02
N GLN A 462 28.76 -33.35 -8.34
CA GLN A 462 29.37 -34.63 -8.74
C GLN A 462 28.73 -35.19 -10.01
N LYS A 463 27.42 -35.01 -10.20
CA LYS A 463 26.67 -35.50 -11.38
C LYS A 463 26.86 -34.64 -12.64
N GLU A 464 26.98 -33.32 -12.53
CA GLU A 464 27.15 -32.41 -13.69
C GLU A 464 28.63 -32.21 -14.12
N ALA A 465 29.52 -33.14 -13.79
CA ALA A 465 30.98 -33.02 -13.85
C ALA A 465 31.56 -32.31 -15.11
N ASN A 466 32.07 -31.08 -14.92
CA ASN A 466 33.04 -30.40 -15.77
C ASN A 466 34.37 -30.29 -15.00
N THR A 467 35.51 -30.22 -15.69
CA THR A 467 36.86 -30.15 -15.08
C THR A 467 37.06 -29.00 -14.07
N ASN A 468 36.21 -27.96 -14.10
CA ASN A 468 36.26 -26.80 -13.21
C ASN A 468 35.57 -26.99 -11.84
N THR A 469 34.92 -28.13 -11.56
CA THR A 469 34.20 -28.35 -10.28
C THR A 469 34.95 -29.20 -9.26
N LYS A 470 36.08 -29.82 -9.62
CA LYS A 470 36.84 -30.72 -8.73
C LYS A 470 37.37 -30.01 -7.47
N ASP A 471 37.97 -28.83 -7.63
CA ASP A 471 38.48 -28.04 -6.50
C ASP A 471 37.36 -27.61 -5.55
N ILE A 472 36.16 -27.36 -6.09
CA ILE A 472 34.98 -27.01 -5.29
C ILE A 472 34.50 -28.23 -4.51
N GLN A 473 34.44 -29.41 -5.15
CA GLN A 473 34.02 -30.65 -4.49
C GLN A 473 34.93 -31.05 -3.33
N GLU A 474 36.25 -30.82 -3.45
CA GLU A 474 37.19 -31.07 -2.34
C GLU A 474 36.96 -30.11 -1.17
N ASN A 475 36.64 -28.83 -1.42
CA ASN A 475 36.32 -27.89 -0.34
C ASN A 475 35.12 -28.34 0.50
N PHE A 476 34.08 -28.94 -0.10
CA PHE A 476 32.92 -29.45 0.66
C PHE A 476 33.26 -30.63 1.59
N LYS A 477 34.41 -31.29 1.38
CA LYS A 477 34.92 -32.35 2.27
C LYS A 477 35.81 -31.79 3.38
N GLU A 478 36.28 -30.55 3.26
CA GLU A 478 37.12 -29.91 4.27
C GLU A 478 36.29 -29.43 5.46
N ILE A 479 36.61 -29.94 6.66
CA ILE A 479 35.97 -29.51 7.92
C ILE A 479 36.10 -28.00 8.12
N LYS A 480 37.23 -27.42 7.71
CA LYS A 480 37.48 -25.98 7.79
C LYS A 480 36.44 -25.18 6.99
N PHE A 481 36.19 -25.57 5.74
CA PHE A 481 35.19 -24.92 4.88
C PHE A 481 33.78 -25.08 5.44
N LEU A 482 33.40 -26.28 5.91
CA LEU A 482 32.09 -26.52 6.53
C LEU A 482 31.89 -25.69 7.80
N SER A 483 32.92 -25.55 8.62
CA SER A 483 32.89 -24.73 9.84
C SER A 483 32.76 -23.23 9.52
N GLU A 484 33.50 -22.76 8.50
CA GLU A 484 33.40 -21.37 8.02
C GLU A 484 32.02 -21.09 7.42
N LEU A 485 31.48 -22.02 6.61
CA LEU A 485 30.14 -21.91 6.05
C LEU A 485 29.06 -21.85 7.14
N ALA A 486 29.16 -22.70 8.15
CA ALA A 486 28.25 -22.70 9.29
C ALA A 486 28.27 -21.37 10.04
N PHE A 487 29.47 -20.89 10.39
CA PHE A 487 29.62 -19.61 11.09
C PHE A 487 29.08 -18.43 10.28
N LEU A 488 29.40 -18.37 8.98
CA LEU A 488 28.89 -17.33 8.09
C LEU A 488 27.36 -17.37 7.98
N THR A 489 26.78 -18.57 7.97
CA THR A 489 25.32 -18.75 7.92
C THR A 489 24.65 -18.20 9.18
N ASP A 490 25.18 -18.53 10.36
CA ASP A 490 24.61 -18.07 11.63
C ASP A 490 24.75 -16.55 11.80
N ILE A 491 25.93 -15.98 11.53
CA ILE A 491 26.12 -14.51 11.63
C ILE A 491 25.32 -13.76 10.57
N ALA A 492 25.24 -14.25 9.33
CA ALA A 492 24.42 -13.62 8.31
C ALA A 492 22.93 -13.68 8.66
N SER A 493 22.47 -14.73 9.34
CA SER A 493 21.10 -14.82 9.89
C SER A 493 20.84 -13.74 10.94
N HIS A 494 21.78 -13.55 11.89
CA HIS A 494 21.68 -12.49 12.90
C HIS A 494 21.68 -11.08 12.28
N LEU A 495 22.53 -10.82 11.27
CA LEU A 495 22.54 -9.56 10.52
C LEU A 495 21.25 -9.33 9.73
N ASN A 496 20.73 -10.37 9.07
CA ASN A 496 19.45 -10.31 8.38
C ASN A 496 18.30 -9.96 9.33
N HIS A 497 18.31 -10.48 10.55
CA HIS A 497 17.32 -10.14 11.57
C HIS A 497 17.39 -8.65 11.91
N LEU A 498 18.60 -8.11 12.17
CA LEU A 498 18.79 -6.66 12.39
C LEU A 498 18.29 -5.85 11.19
N ASN A 499 18.70 -6.21 9.98
CA ASN A 499 18.31 -5.52 8.75
C ASN A 499 16.78 -5.50 8.55
N SER A 500 16.09 -6.58 8.94
CA SER A 500 14.62 -6.64 8.92
C SER A 500 13.99 -5.61 9.87
N GLN A 501 14.52 -5.49 11.10
CA GLN A 501 14.07 -4.49 12.08
C GLN A 501 14.32 -3.05 11.59
N LEU A 502 15.46 -2.81 10.92
CA LEU A 502 15.82 -1.49 10.38
C LEU A 502 14.94 -1.05 9.20
N LYS A 503 14.29 -1.99 8.51
CA LYS A 503 13.40 -1.76 7.35
C LYS A 503 11.93 -1.56 7.72
N GLU A 504 11.55 -1.85 8.96
CA GLU A 504 10.19 -1.64 9.44
C GLU A 504 9.81 -0.14 9.40
N GLN A 505 8.53 0.13 9.17
CA GLN A 505 8.01 1.50 9.01
C GLN A 505 7.68 2.14 10.36
N ASN A 506 7.62 3.48 10.39
CA ASN A 506 7.25 4.31 11.54
C ASN A 506 8.25 4.32 12.71
N HIS A 507 9.49 3.88 12.49
CA HIS A 507 10.56 4.02 13.47
C HIS A 507 11.08 5.46 13.57
N THR A 508 11.46 5.85 14.79
CA THR A 508 12.27 7.04 15.04
C THR A 508 13.75 6.70 14.90
N ILE A 509 14.59 7.73 14.76
CA ILE A 509 16.04 7.56 14.79
C ILE A 509 16.51 6.85 16.08
N SER A 510 15.82 7.08 17.20
CA SER A 510 16.12 6.44 18.49
C SER A 510 15.92 4.94 18.45
N ASP A 511 14.81 4.47 17.86
CA ASP A 511 14.50 3.05 17.75
C ASP A 511 15.56 2.33 16.90
N LEU A 512 15.94 2.93 15.77
CA LEU A 512 16.96 2.39 14.87
C LEU A 512 18.33 2.26 15.56
N ILE A 513 18.75 3.29 16.30
CA ILE A 513 19.98 3.25 17.10
C ILE A 513 19.87 2.21 18.22
N GLY A 514 18.69 2.07 18.82
CA GLY A 514 18.39 1.02 19.81
C GLY A 514 18.62 -0.39 19.26
N TYR A 515 18.15 -0.70 18.05
CA TYR A 515 18.39 -1.99 17.40
C TYR A 515 19.88 -2.23 17.12
N VAL A 516 20.61 -1.23 16.64
CA VAL A 516 22.07 -1.32 16.40
C VAL A 516 22.81 -1.57 17.71
N ASN A 517 22.51 -0.81 18.77
CA ASN A 517 23.12 -1.01 20.09
C ASN A 517 22.81 -2.40 20.67
N GLY A 518 21.57 -2.87 20.47
CA GLY A 518 21.18 -4.24 20.84
C GLY A 518 22.01 -5.29 20.12
N PHE A 519 22.27 -5.11 18.83
CA PHE A 519 23.12 -6.01 18.05
C PHE A 519 24.59 -5.95 18.49
N GLN A 520 25.13 -4.76 18.77
CA GLN A 520 26.50 -4.64 19.32
C GLN A 520 26.66 -5.37 20.66
N ASN A 521 25.62 -5.37 21.50
CA ASN A 521 25.62 -6.16 22.74
C ASN A 521 25.54 -7.66 22.49
N LYS A 522 24.77 -8.11 21.48
CA LYS A 522 24.77 -9.51 21.04
C LYS A 522 26.15 -9.94 20.54
N LEU A 523 26.86 -9.11 19.77
CA LEU A 523 28.23 -9.42 19.34
C LEU A 523 29.19 -9.62 20.53
N LYS A 524 29.06 -8.82 21.60
CA LYS A 524 29.84 -9.02 22.84
C LYS A 524 29.55 -10.38 23.47
N LEU A 525 28.27 -10.75 23.54
CA LEU A 525 27.84 -12.03 24.07
C LEU A 525 28.39 -13.19 23.23
N PHE A 526 28.26 -13.11 21.90
CA PHE A 526 28.74 -14.13 20.97
C PHE A 526 30.24 -14.38 21.08
N ILE A 527 31.04 -13.33 21.32
CA ILE A 527 32.49 -13.47 21.55
C ILE A 527 32.75 -14.28 22.82
N ILE A 528 32.05 -13.96 23.92
CA ILE A 528 32.19 -14.67 25.21
C ILE A 528 31.77 -16.13 25.09
N GLU A 529 30.65 -16.41 24.42
CA GLU A 529 30.14 -17.77 24.23
C GLU A 529 31.07 -18.61 23.37
N LEU A 530 31.61 -18.06 22.27
CA LEU A 530 32.61 -18.76 21.47
C LEU A 530 33.89 -19.05 22.28
N GLU A 531 34.34 -18.13 23.13
CA GLU A 531 35.47 -18.34 24.06
C GLU A 531 35.20 -19.48 25.05
N ALA A 532 33.96 -19.63 25.51
CA ALA A 532 33.50 -20.72 26.36
C ALA A 532 33.17 -22.02 25.59
N ASN A 533 33.29 -22.01 24.26
CA ASN A 533 32.87 -23.10 23.37
C ASN A 533 31.37 -23.45 23.48
N GLU A 534 30.54 -22.45 23.78
CA GLU A 534 29.08 -22.54 23.80
C GLU A 534 28.50 -22.11 22.45
N LEU A 535 27.70 -22.97 21.81
CA LEU A 535 27.19 -22.76 20.45
C LEU A 535 25.66 -22.53 20.40
N HIS A 536 25.04 -22.15 21.52
CA HIS A 536 23.58 -22.01 21.63
C HIS A 536 22.97 -21.00 20.64
N HIS A 537 23.71 -19.93 20.30
CA HIS A 537 23.28 -18.93 19.33
C HIS A 537 23.83 -19.17 17.91
N PHE A 538 24.48 -20.32 17.70
CA PHE A 538 25.12 -20.74 16.45
C PHE A 538 24.63 -22.14 16.04
N PRO A 539 23.35 -22.29 15.64
CA PRO A 539 22.77 -23.59 15.35
C PRO A 539 23.45 -24.34 14.19
N SER A 540 23.88 -23.63 13.14
CA SER A 540 24.64 -24.26 12.05
C SER A 540 26.01 -24.74 12.52
N CYS A 541 26.70 -23.97 13.38
CA CYS A 541 27.95 -24.43 13.98
C CYS A 541 27.75 -25.64 14.91
N GLU A 542 26.68 -25.63 15.69
CA GLU A 542 26.32 -26.74 16.58
C GLU A 542 26.05 -28.03 15.80
N GLU A 543 25.41 -27.94 14.64
CA GLU A 543 25.20 -29.07 13.73
C GLU A 543 26.53 -29.67 13.25
N ILE A 544 27.45 -28.82 12.76
CA ILE A 544 28.78 -29.28 12.33
C ILE A 544 29.59 -29.87 13.49
N ALA A 545 29.49 -29.28 14.70
CA ALA A 545 30.14 -29.80 15.91
C ALA A 545 29.64 -31.19 16.32
N LYS A 546 28.35 -31.50 16.05
CA LYS A 546 27.76 -32.82 16.30
C LYS A 546 28.19 -33.85 15.26
N CYS A 547 28.35 -33.43 14.00
CA CYS A 547 28.72 -34.31 12.90
C CYS A 547 30.22 -34.64 12.82
N HIS A 548 31.10 -33.77 13.36
CA HIS A 548 32.55 -33.92 13.27
C HIS A 548 33.22 -33.78 14.64
N SER A 549 34.17 -34.67 14.95
CA SER A 549 34.95 -34.60 16.20
C SER A 549 36.06 -33.53 16.10
N ASN A 550 36.36 -32.87 17.24
CA ASN A 550 37.44 -31.88 17.39
C ASN A 550 37.33 -30.60 16.52
N VAL A 551 36.11 -30.15 16.18
CA VAL A 551 35.92 -28.84 15.54
C VAL A 551 36.06 -27.73 16.57
N ASN A 552 36.94 -26.75 16.31
CA ASN A 552 37.17 -25.63 17.20
C ASN A 552 36.67 -24.31 16.57
N PHE A 553 35.58 -23.77 17.09
CA PHE A 553 34.99 -22.51 16.62
C PHE A 553 35.67 -21.25 17.21
N LEU A 554 36.65 -21.39 18.11
CA LEU A 554 37.42 -20.26 18.67
C LEU A 554 38.11 -19.42 17.57
N MET A 555 38.41 -20.02 16.41
CA MET A 555 39.00 -19.30 15.28
C MET A 555 38.12 -18.14 14.77
N PHE A 556 36.81 -18.18 15.03
CA PHE A 556 35.85 -17.16 14.59
C PHE A 556 35.72 -15.96 15.54
N ARG A 557 36.40 -16.00 16.69
CA ARG A 557 36.50 -14.87 17.62
C ARG A 557 37.06 -13.61 16.95
N LEU A 558 38.14 -13.75 16.18
CA LEU A 558 38.78 -12.62 15.50
C LEU A 558 37.84 -11.96 14.48
N PRO A 559 37.17 -12.71 13.58
CA PRO A 559 36.09 -12.17 12.74
C PRO A 559 35.00 -11.41 13.52
N LEU A 560 34.54 -11.91 14.67
CA LEU A 560 33.54 -11.19 15.47
C LEU A 560 34.06 -9.87 16.06
N LEU A 561 35.31 -9.84 16.50
CA LEU A 561 35.96 -8.62 16.97
C LEU A 561 36.10 -7.59 15.84
N GLU A 562 36.47 -8.03 14.65
CA GLU A 562 36.55 -7.16 13.47
C GLU A 562 35.17 -6.56 13.13
N ILE A 563 34.10 -7.37 13.13
CA ILE A 563 32.73 -6.88 12.91
C ILE A 563 32.35 -5.87 13.99
N GLN A 564 32.62 -6.20 15.27
CA GLN A 564 32.34 -5.31 16.38
C GLN A 564 33.04 -3.96 16.22
N GLU A 565 34.33 -3.95 15.85
CA GLU A 565 35.08 -2.72 15.61
C GLU A 565 34.48 -1.91 14.45
N GLN A 566 34.06 -2.57 13.37
CA GLN A 566 33.43 -1.91 12.23
C GLN A 566 32.10 -1.26 12.61
N PHE A 567 31.26 -1.93 13.43
CA PHE A 567 30.07 -1.30 13.99
C PHE A 567 30.41 -0.06 14.83
N HIS A 568 31.45 -0.10 15.67
CA HIS A 568 31.85 1.10 16.43
C HIS A 568 32.34 2.23 15.51
N ARG A 569 33.08 1.90 14.46
CA ARG A 569 33.62 2.87 13.51
C ARG A 569 32.52 3.51 12.65
N CYS A 570 31.63 2.72 12.08
CA CYS A 570 30.57 3.21 11.19
C CYS A 570 29.62 4.14 11.93
N PHE A 571 29.13 3.71 13.10
CA PHE A 571 28.05 4.40 13.82
C PHE A 571 28.51 5.59 14.69
N LYS A 572 29.78 5.98 14.60
CA LYS A 572 30.37 7.08 15.37
C LYS A 572 29.70 8.44 15.10
N ASP A 573 29.15 8.67 13.91
CA ASP A 573 28.44 9.90 13.59
C ASP A 573 27.22 10.15 14.53
N PHE A 574 26.64 9.09 15.11
CA PHE A 574 25.51 9.19 16.04
C PHE A 574 25.91 9.50 17.48
N ASP A 575 27.20 9.52 17.81
CA ASP A 575 27.68 9.92 19.16
C ASP A 575 27.23 11.35 19.51
N LEU A 576 27.05 12.21 18.49
CA LEU A 576 26.53 13.58 18.64
C LEU A 576 25.12 13.61 19.23
N LEU A 577 24.32 12.56 19.02
CA LEU A 577 22.94 12.46 19.54
C LEU A 577 22.86 11.71 20.87
N LYS A 578 23.97 11.17 21.39
CA LYS A 578 23.95 10.25 22.53
C LYS A 578 23.26 10.82 23.77
N ASN A 579 23.56 12.07 24.15
CA ASN A 579 22.96 12.71 25.32
C ASN A 579 21.48 13.04 25.09
N ASP A 580 21.16 13.60 23.92
CA ASP A 580 19.78 13.89 23.50
C ASP A 580 18.91 12.62 23.52
N LEU A 581 19.44 11.50 23.03
CA LEU A 581 18.76 10.20 23.01
C LEU A 581 18.63 9.57 24.41
N GLN A 582 19.56 9.83 25.33
CA GLN A 582 19.41 9.39 26.72
C GLN A 582 18.21 10.06 27.39
N ILE A 583 18.04 11.38 27.16
CA ILE A 583 16.86 12.12 27.63
C ILE A 583 15.60 11.58 26.94
N PHE A 584 15.65 11.36 25.63
CA PHE A 584 14.48 10.89 24.86
C PHE A 584 14.01 9.49 25.28
N ASN A 585 14.94 8.57 25.51
CA ASN A 585 14.61 7.19 25.84
C ASN A 585 14.27 7.00 27.32
N ASN A 586 14.93 7.73 28.22
CA ASN A 586 14.71 7.60 29.66
C ASN A 586 14.71 8.98 30.37
N PRO A 587 13.72 9.84 30.12
CA PRO A 587 13.65 11.16 30.74
C PRO A 587 13.47 11.08 32.27
N LYS A 588 12.85 10.01 32.76
CA LYS A 588 12.58 9.78 34.19
C LYS A 588 13.80 9.36 35.00
N GLY A 589 14.80 8.78 34.35
CA GLY A 589 15.97 8.19 35.03
C GLY A 589 17.31 8.64 34.50
N CYS A 590 17.35 9.58 33.54
CA CYS A 590 18.61 10.12 33.05
C CYS A 590 19.34 10.93 34.14
N VAL A 591 20.67 10.85 34.15
CA VAL A 591 21.51 11.55 35.12
C VAL A 591 21.55 13.04 34.79
N ILE A 592 20.81 13.86 35.55
CA ILE A 592 20.61 15.29 35.29
C ILE A 592 21.95 16.06 35.15
N LYS A 593 22.96 15.72 35.95
CA LYS A 593 24.26 16.39 35.94
C LYS A 593 25.03 16.22 34.62
N GLU A 594 24.80 15.12 33.91
CA GLU A 594 25.48 14.80 32.65
C GLU A 594 24.82 15.47 31.43
N GLN A 595 23.58 15.97 31.59
CA GLN A 595 22.81 16.57 30.50
C GLN A 595 23.17 18.03 30.26
N GLU A 596 22.81 18.57 29.09
CA GLU A 596 23.01 19.99 28.78
C GLU A 596 22.27 20.91 29.77
N ILE A 597 22.89 22.05 30.09
CA ILE A 597 22.38 23.03 31.07
C ILE A 597 20.94 23.45 30.75
N ALA A 598 20.60 23.54 29.46
CA ALA A 598 19.28 23.94 29.00
C ALA A 598 18.16 23.07 29.59
N TYR A 599 18.36 21.75 29.73
CA TYR A 599 17.32 20.79 30.10
C TYR A 599 17.25 20.49 31.61
N ARG A 600 18.32 20.76 32.36
CA ARG A 600 18.48 20.27 33.75
C ARG A 600 17.34 20.63 34.69
N LEU A 601 16.87 21.89 34.66
CA LEU A 601 15.80 22.35 35.53
C LEU A 601 14.46 21.70 35.20
N GLU A 602 14.15 21.55 33.90
CA GLU A 602 12.94 20.85 33.46
C GLU A 602 12.99 19.37 33.83
N LEU A 603 14.16 18.73 33.72
CA LEU A 603 14.37 17.34 34.16
C LEU A 603 14.18 17.18 35.68
N CYS A 604 14.66 18.10 36.51
CA CYS A 604 14.38 18.07 37.96
C CYS A 604 12.87 18.06 38.24
N ASN A 605 12.13 18.94 37.57
CA ASN A 605 10.68 19.02 37.74
C ASN A 605 9.97 17.78 37.20
N LEU A 606 10.43 17.23 36.06
CA LEU A 606 9.86 16.03 35.44
C LEU A 606 10.07 14.80 36.32
N GLN A 607 11.28 14.61 36.83
CA GLN A 607 11.64 13.48 37.68
C GLN A 607 11.00 13.56 39.08
N ALA A 608 10.44 14.71 39.46
CA ALA A 608 9.68 14.88 40.69
C ALA A 608 8.15 14.83 40.48
N ASP A 609 7.64 14.82 39.24
CA ASP A 609 6.21 14.87 38.95
C ASP A 609 5.55 13.47 39.07
N PRO A 610 4.68 13.23 40.08
CA PRO A 610 4.07 11.91 40.29
C PRO A 610 3.18 11.46 39.13
N PHE A 611 2.54 12.40 38.42
CA PHE A 611 1.71 12.09 37.26
C PHE A 611 2.57 11.50 36.14
N LEU A 612 3.71 12.13 35.82
CA LEU A 612 4.59 11.62 34.76
C LEU A 612 5.27 10.31 35.16
N LEU A 613 5.72 10.20 36.41
CA LEU A 613 6.38 8.99 36.91
C LEU A 613 5.48 7.75 36.83
N SER A 614 4.18 7.88 37.16
CA SER A 614 3.21 6.77 37.16
C SER A 614 2.81 6.24 35.77
N ARG A 615 3.11 6.96 34.68
CA ARG A 615 2.71 6.56 33.31
C ARG A 615 3.72 5.59 32.68
N ASN A 616 3.27 4.43 32.24
CA ASN A 616 4.09 3.49 31.46
C ASN A 616 4.09 3.83 29.97
N LYS A 617 4.67 4.98 29.61
CA LYS A 617 4.85 5.45 28.23
C LYS A 617 6.32 5.82 28.03
N TYR A 618 6.83 5.59 26.81
CA TYR A 618 8.22 5.82 26.43
C TYR A 618 8.29 6.43 25.02
N GLY A 619 9.44 7.03 24.68
CA GLY A 619 9.67 7.65 23.37
C GLY A 619 8.63 8.72 23.02
N LEU A 620 8.22 8.78 21.76
CA LEU A 620 7.28 9.78 21.24
C LEU A 620 5.97 9.87 22.06
N GLU A 621 5.42 8.74 22.49
CA GLU A 621 4.18 8.71 23.29
C GLU A 621 4.34 9.30 24.68
N PHE A 622 5.55 9.31 25.24
CA PHE A 622 5.83 10.00 26.50
C PHE A 622 5.88 11.51 26.31
N PHE A 623 6.55 12.00 25.27
CA PHE A 623 6.70 13.45 25.03
C PHE A 623 5.36 14.13 24.71
N LYS A 624 4.40 13.41 24.11
CA LYS A 624 3.00 13.88 23.95
C LYS A 624 2.27 14.19 25.25
N LEU A 625 2.72 13.65 26.39
CA LEU A 625 2.10 13.89 27.70
C LEU A 625 2.61 15.19 28.36
N LEU A 626 3.70 15.76 27.86
CA LEU A 626 4.30 16.95 28.46
C LEU A 626 3.46 18.19 28.13
N SER A 627 3.32 19.09 29.10
CA SER A 627 2.68 20.39 28.89
C SER A 627 3.69 21.40 28.35
N GLN A 628 3.31 22.10 27.28
CA GLN A 628 4.11 23.17 26.67
C GLN A 628 4.48 24.29 27.66
N GLU A 629 3.63 24.54 28.67
CA GLU A 629 3.87 25.56 29.69
C GLU A 629 4.96 25.15 30.70
N LYS A 630 5.04 23.84 31.01
CA LYS A 630 5.93 23.32 32.06
C LYS A 630 7.26 22.82 31.52
N TYR A 631 7.27 22.22 30.33
CA TYR A 631 8.43 21.53 29.76
C TYR A 631 8.73 21.94 28.31
N PRO A 632 8.81 23.25 28.00
CA PRO A 632 8.97 23.70 26.61
C PRO A 632 10.25 23.21 25.95
N LYS A 633 11.37 23.10 26.70
CA LYS A 633 12.65 22.66 26.11
C LYS A 633 12.71 21.16 25.88
N LEU A 634 12.12 20.37 26.78
CA LEU A 634 12.01 18.92 26.57
C LEU A 634 11.10 18.60 25.40
N ILE A 635 10.00 19.34 25.21
CA ILE A 635 9.14 19.18 24.03
C ILE A 635 9.90 19.54 22.76
N ASP A 636 10.63 20.66 22.75
CA ASP A 636 11.46 21.07 21.61
C ASP A 636 12.52 20.01 21.25
N LEU A 637 13.16 19.39 22.25
CA LEU A 637 14.06 18.24 22.07
C LEU A 637 13.34 17.03 21.45
N GLY A 638 12.17 16.67 21.98
CA GLY A 638 11.36 15.57 21.45
C GLY A 638 10.98 15.79 19.99
N LEU A 639 10.51 17.01 19.64
CA LEU A 639 10.19 17.39 18.27
C LEU A 639 11.41 17.28 17.36
N LYS A 640 12.57 17.79 17.81
CA LYS A 640 13.83 17.76 17.07
C LYS A 640 14.28 16.32 16.76
N ILE A 641 14.23 15.41 17.73
CA ILE A 641 14.65 14.00 17.54
C ILE A 641 13.66 13.27 16.62
N CYS A 642 12.35 13.44 16.83
CA CYS A 642 11.33 12.74 16.05
C CYS A 642 11.25 13.20 14.59
N SER A 643 11.70 14.42 14.29
CA SER A 643 11.77 14.91 12.91
C SER A 643 12.95 14.34 12.11
N MET A 644 13.95 13.72 12.74
CA MET A 644 15.15 13.19 12.06
C MET A 644 14.89 11.86 11.36
N PHE A 645 15.34 11.74 10.11
CA PHE A 645 15.49 10.46 9.42
C PHE A 645 16.68 9.68 9.98
N GLY A 646 16.51 8.36 10.18
CA GLY A 646 17.61 7.44 10.49
C GLY A 646 18.00 6.50 9.34
N SER A 647 17.15 6.33 8.33
CA SER A 647 17.45 5.49 7.16
C SER A 647 16.98 6.11 5.83
N THR A 648 17.66 5.73 4.75
CA THR A 648 17.33 6.07 3.35
C THR A 648 16.28 5.15 2.74
N TYR A 649 15.64 4.30 3.55
CA TYR A 649 14.66 3.32 3.09
C TYR A 649 13.50 3.96 2.30
N LYS A 650 13.06 5.16 2.68
CA LYS A 650 12.03 5.91 1.92
C LYS A 650 12.52 6.28 0.52
N CYS A 651 13.76 6.73 0.38
CA CYS A 651 14.34 6.98 -0.93
C CYS A 651 14.45 5.67 -1.74
N GLU A 652 15.03 4.61 -1.17
CA GLU A 652 15.23 3.32 -1.84
C GLU A 652 13.92 2.65 -2.29
N SER A 653 12.90 2.66 -1.42
CA SER A 653 11.57 2.16 -1.76
C SER A 653 10.93 2.99 -2.88
N SER A 654 11.14 4.32 -2.89
CA SER A 654 10.67 5.18 -3.98
C SER A 654 11.37 4.89 -5.31
N LEU A 655 12.65 4.47 -5.31
CA LEU A 655 13.34 4.04 -6.54
C LEU A 655 12.69 2.81 -7.16
N SER A 656 12.23 1.87 -6.32
CA SER A 656 11.50 0.70 -6.80
C SER A 656 10.17 1.09 -7.45
N VAL A 657 9.48 2.08 -6.87
CA VAL A 657 8.28 2.69 -7.47
C VAL A 657 8.61 3.40 -8.79
N MET A 658 9.71 4.15 -8.84
CA MET A 658 10.18 4.82 -10.06
C MET A 658 10.49 3.84 -11.18
N LYS A 659 11.16 2.71 -10.90
CA LYS A 659 11.43 1.65 -11.87
C LYS A 659 10.15 1.02 -12.42
N TYR A 660 9.08 0.97 -11.62
CA TYR A 660 7.77 0.51 -12.07
C TYR A 660 7.07 1.55 -12.97
N ILE A 661 7.07 2.82 -12.56
CA ILE A 661 6.48 3.93 -13.33
C ILE A 661 7.20 4.10 -14.67
N LYS A 662 8.54 4.15 -14.64
CA LYS A 662 9.43 4.31 -15.78
C LYS A 662 10.04 2.95 -16.15
N SER A 663 9.21 2.08 -16.71
CA SER A 663 9.63 0.76 -17.18
C SER A 663 10.24 0.81 -18.59
N LYS A 664 10.80 -0.31 -19.06
CA LYS A 664 11.29 -0.43 -20.45
C LYS A 664 10.26 -0.06 -21.51
N TYR A 665 8.97 -0.28 -21.23
CA TYR A 665 7.86 0.03 -22.14
C TYR A 665 7.24 1.42 -21.89
N ARG A 666 7.70 2.14 -20.86
CA ARG A 666 7.23 3.48 -20.44
C ARG A 666 8.40 4.38 -20.07
N ALA A 667 9.47 4.36 -20.87
CA ALA A 667 10.69 5.09 -20.55
C ALA A 667 10.62 6.59 -20.92
N MET A 668 9.72 7.00 -21.82
CA MET A 668 9.62 8.38 -22.28
C MET A 668 8.56 9.17 -21.48
N LEU A 669 8.90 9.51 -20.24
CA LEU A 669 8.14 10.46 -19.41
C LEU A 669 8.92 11.76 -19.26
N THR A 670 8.23 12.90 -19.26
CA THR A 670 8.84 14.17 -18.86
C THR A 670 9.20 14.12 -17.37
N GLU A 671 10.20 14.89 -16.96
CA GLU A 671 10.63 14.97 -15.55
C GLU A 671 9.46 15.39 -14.63
N GLU A 672 8.68 16.39 -15.04
CA GLU A 672 7.50 16.85 -14.30
C GLU A 672 6.44 15.74 -14.15
N SER A 673 6.18 14.97 -15.21
CA SER A 673 5.23 13.86 -15.16
C SER A 673 5.72 12.74 -14.23
N LEU A 674 7.02 12.44 -14.27
CA LEU A 674 7.64 11.44 -13.42
C LEU A 674 7.58 11.87 -11.94
N CYS A 675 7.95 13.12 -11.66
CA CYS A 675 7.89 13.68 -10.31
C CYS A 675 6.46 13.68 -9.77
N SER A 676 5.48 14.11 -10.58
CA SER A 676 4.06 14.11 -10.19
C SER A 676 3.56 12.70 -9.86
N LEU A 677 3.82 11.72 -10.74
CA LEU A 677 3.42 10.34 -10.51
C LEU A 677 4.10 9.75 -9.28
N LEU A 678 5.40 9.98 -9.10
CA LEU A 678 6.15 9.46 -7.97
C LEU A 678 5.61 10.06 -6.66
N ARG A 679 5.41 11.39 -6.62
CA ARG A 679 4.86 12.07 -5.44
C ARG A 679 3.47 11.56 -5.09
N LEU A 680 2.56 11.43 -6.05
CA LEU A 680 1.22 10.90 -5.78
C LEU A 680 1.24 9.43 -5.34
N ALA A 681 2.21 8.64 -5.83
CA ALA A 681 2.35 7.23 -5.46
C ALA A 681 2.98 7.01 -4.09
N THR A 682 3.79 7.96 -3.59
CA THR A 682 4.46 7.86 -2.28
C THR A 682 3.83 8.71 -1.19
N SER A 683 3.03 9.71 -1.55
CA SER A 683 2.45 10.68 -0.62
C SER A 683 1.37 10.10 0.27
N THR A 684 1.42 10.50 1.54
CA THR A 684 0.38 10.23 2.55
C THR A 684 -0.57 11.41 2.74
N ILE A 685 -0.21 12.60 2.23
CA ILE A 685 -1.07 13.79 2.25
C ILE A 685 -2.42 13.51 1.56
N SER A 686 -3.50 13.86 2.24
CA SER A 686 -4.86 13.75 1.70
C SER A 686 -5.11 14.76 0.58
N VAL A 687 -5.75 14.31 -0.50
CA VAL A 687 -6.13 15.17 -1.63
C VAL A 687 -7.57 15.63 -1.45
N ASP A 688 -7.79 16.95 -1.50
CA ASP A 688 -9.12 17.54 -1.37
C ASP A 688 -9.69 17.79 -2.77
N ILE A 689 -10.33 16.76 -3.32
CA ILE A 689 -10.94 16.80 -4.65
C ILE A 689 -12.02 17.89 -4.76
N PRO A 690 -12.93 18.07 -3.79
CA PRO A 690 -13.89 19.18 -3.83
C PRO A 690 -13.22 20.55 -4.03
N SER A 691 -12.11 20.82 -3.33
CA SER A 691 -11.37 22.07 -3.50
C SER A 691 -10.78 22.24 -4.90
N LEU A 692 -10.31 21.16 -5.52
CA LEU A 692 -9.76 21.15 -6.89
C LEU A 692 -10.85 21.39 -7.93
N VAL A 693 -12.02 20.78 -7.76
CA VAL A 693 -13.18 20.98 -8.65
C VAL A 693 -13.66 22.43 -8.60
N ASN A 694 -13.73 23.02 -7.41
CA ASN A 694 -14.19 24.41 -7.23
C ASN A 694 -13.25 25.46 -7.84
N ARG A 695 -11.96 25.14 -8.04
CA ARG A 695 -10.98 26.05 -8.68
C ARG A 695 -11.11 26.09 -10.20
N MET A 696 -11.86 25.17 -10.82
CA MET A 696 -12.07 25.18 -12.26
C MET A 696 -13.18 26.16 -12.65
N SER A 697 -12.80 27.22 -13.36
CA SER A 697 -13.72 28.21 -13.91
C SER A 697 -14.58 27.66 -15.06
N HIS A 698 -14.15 26.59 -15.75
CA HIS A 698 -14.92 25.89 -16.79
C HIS A 698 -14.61 24.37 -16.76
N PRO A 699 -15.55 23.50 -16.35
CA PRO A 699 -15.31 22.06 -16.31
C PRO A 699 -15.20 21.51 -17.75
N GLN A 700 -14.17 20.69 -18.04
CA GLN A 700 -13.96 20.08 -19.35
C GLN A 700 -14.69 18.74 -19.44
N PHE A 701 -15.75 18.67 -20.25
CA PHE A 701 -16.56 17.46 -20.50
C PHE A 701 -16.08 16.74 -21.77
N SER A 702 -16.28 15.42 -21.84
CA SER A 702 -16.23 14.72 -23.12
C SER A 702 -17.52 15.04 -23.87
N HIS A 703 -17.38 15.55 -25.09
CA HIS A 703 -18.50 15.68 -26.03
C HIS A 703 -19.03 14.32 -26.46
#